data_AF-A0A921YVS2-F1
#
_entry.id   AF-A0A921YVS2-F1
#
_cell.length_a   1.000
_cell.length_b   1.000
_cell.length_c   1.000
_cell.angle_alpha   90.00
_cell.angle_beta   90.00
_cell.angle_gamma   90.00
#
_symmetry.space_group_name_H-M   'P 1'
#
loop_
_entity.id
_entity.type
_entity.pdbx_description
1 polymer ?
#
loop_
_entity_poly.entity_id
_entity_poly.type
_entity_poly.pdbx_seq_one_letter_code
_entity_poly.pdbx_strand_id
1 'polypeptide(L)'
;MFELWLQTSTGVFTLRLSRPESSGSRVMSSARMAWGGAAHAQWNHVALNVRERVLKRHMFIEVTLFINGYETESVALPLQGILVRKVLPTNVLIGHACRGGAGAGGGVYHLAHVVVYRAAMLTPHTALHLAAHGPDHSCQIKCESPNYPLILTPNILDSNIDWDHVYDISMATLRELHDNVVLTFSASSPYIMNLYHQTVAMPTVFSGRVSVAGVAGVAGTLCARWAAAALRSRHQGLAPALLHLGGPHVLLYLYARVVELDATPAEQAMALGILLRACRVDNRLYAMFYGSDSLEMLLTVFASPKCHVTHHLLEVVLNEACSSPVLSVSGDSVHLLARTDAVLLEPALFVLMLKAWRHLDTTQVTWDIDYGGGGGGDGNGSGMLPQRGSVLALWLWSARALLRDSHPRRAFNHYQMNRAALLHHLLLACKERFLNSDCGPLDPIASNNLVEVVRGLIGTPPALERVAQLCDFLLLMHQASDTFVTHSRANFYFLLTSETQEMSEFGSSARRRASRRSRRRAEERPSASSTSAEDADARDSDRMDSSVESTKQLKGIINMHIKEGRKHNLSSTSENSDTTTEAVGAGVAAAAVGGEAEPRAADLTDYIVVDLDDVTTTTVDMYPHGLYNQQRRVRAGAVPGWAACEGLLLLLRDTIGVLPDHELAQAVAGAVQAEALV
;
A
#
# COMPACT_ATOMS: atom_id res chain seq x y z
N MET A 1 -42.80 11.61 -25.13
CA MET A 1 -41.88 12.23 -24.16
C MET A 1 -41.53 11.16 -23.13
N PHE A 2 -40.29 11.17 -22.65
CA PHE A 2 -39.86 10.42 -21.48
C PHE A 2 -39.78 11.41 -20.31
N GLU A 3 -40.26 11.02 -19.13
CA GLU A 3 -40.31 11.87 -17.94
C GLU A 3 -39.72 11.13 -16.74
N LEU A 4 -38.91 11.85 -15.95
CA LEU A 4 -38.43 11.44 -14.64
C LEU A 4 -38.95 12.42 -13.60
N TRP A 5 -39.66 11.93 -12.58
CA TRP A 5 -40.17 12.72 -11.47
C TRP A 5 -39.61 12.20 -10.15
N LEU A 6 -39.06 13.06 -9.29
CA LEU A 6 -38.65 12.69 -7.92
C LEU A 6 -39.64 13.26 -6.91
N GLN A 7 -40.19 12.41 -6.04
CA GLN A 7 -40.92 12.84 -4.86
C GLN A 7 -39.93 13.04 -3.70
N THR A 8 -39.50 14.29 -3.47
CA THR A 8 -38.48 14.64 -2.47
C THR A 8 -38.84 14.24 -1.03
N SER A 9 -40.13 14.14 -0.71
CA SER A 9 -40.60 13.74 0.62
C SER A 9 -40.54 12.22 0.89
N THR A 10 -40.25 11.40 -0.12
CA THR A 10 -40.24 9.92 0.00
C THR A 10 -39.07 9.25 -0.73
N GLY A 11 -38.23 10.00 -1.46
CA GLY A 11 -37.18 9.44 -2.31
C GLY A 11 -37.69 8.68 -3.54
N VAL A 12 -39.00 8.60 -3.78
CA VAL A 12 -39.57 7.78 -4.86
C VAL A 12 -39.41 8.48 -6.20
N PHE A 13 -38.67 7.84 -7.11
CA PHE A 13 -38.66 8.20 -8.52
C PHE A 13 -39.89 7.60 -9.22
N THR A 14 -40.55 8.38 -10.09
CA THR A 14 -41.62 7.93 -10.99
C THR A 14 -41.18 8.19 -12.42
N LEU A 15 -41.00 7.11 -13.18
CA LEU A 15 -40.67 7.11 -14.60
C LEU A 15 -41.95 7.08 -15.43
N ARG A 16 -41.98 7.79 -16.57
CA ARG A 16 -43.12 7.76 -17.51
C ARG A 16 -42.71 7.82 -18.97
N LEU A 17 -43.53 7.17 -19.80
CA LEU A 17 -43.68 7.49 -21.21
C LEU A 17 -45.02 8.18 -21.41
N SER A 18 -45.01 9.33 -22.09
CA SER A 18 -46.22 10.13 -22.36
C SER A 18 -46.33 10.58 -23.81
N ARG A 19 -47.56 10.79 -24.27
CA ARG A 19 -47.90 11.29 -25.61
C ARG A 19 -48.66 12.62 -25.47
N PRO A 20 -48.26 13.68 -26.19
CA PRO A 20 -49.07 14.88 -26.26
C PRO A 20 -50.35 14.58 -27.05
N GLU A 21 -51.49 14.91 -26.45
CA GLU A 21 -52.83 14.91 -27.04
C GLU A 21 -53.42 16.35 -26.94
N SER A 22 -54.54 16.63 -27.61
CA SER A 22 -55.13 17.99 -27.64
C SER A 22 -55.63 18.49 -26.28
N SER A 23 -55.85 17.59 -25.31
CA SER A 23 -56.27 17.88 -23.94
C SER A 23 -55.12 17.93 -22.92
N GLY A 24 -53.88 17.68 -23.33
CA GLY A 24 -52.70 17.65 -22.44
C GLY A 24 -51.75 16.48 -22.73
N SER A 25 -50.91 16.12 -21.77
CA SER A 25 -50.00 14.97 -21.90
C SER A 25 -50.64 13.71 -21.32
N ARG A 26 -50.89 12.70 -22.15
CA ARG A 26 -51.42 11.40 -21.74
C ARG A 26 -50.27 10.45 -21.41
N VAL A 27 -50.27 9.93 -20.18
CA VAL A 27 -49.34 8.87 -19.76
C VAL A 27 -49.72 7.57 -20.49
N MET A 28 -48.77 7.01 -21.24
CA MET A 28 -48.90 5.71 -21.91
C MET A 28 -48.40 4.56 -21.04
N SER A 29 -47.37 4.81 -20.23
CA SER A 29 -46.71 3.83 -19.37
C SER A 29 -46.03 4.52 -18.21
N SER A 30 -45.99 3.90 -17.03
CA SER A 30 -45.32 4.45 -15.85
C SER A 30 -44.78 3.36 -14.94
N ALA A 31 -43.61 3.62 -14.35
CA ALA A 31 -42.98 2.82 -13.33
C ALA A 31 -42.64 3.68 -12.11
N ARG A 32 -42.39 3.03 -10.97
CA ARG A 32 -41.87 3.65 -9.76
C ARG A 32 -40.64 2.89 -9.28
N MET A 33 -39.68 3.63 -8.75
CA MET A 33 -38.46 3.10 -8.14
C MET A 33 -38.27 3.81 -6.80
N ALA A 34 -38.13 3.05 -5.72
CA ALA A 34 -37.88 3.61 -4.41
C ALA A 34 -36.37 3.76 -4.20
N TRP A 35 -35.91 4.96 -3.88
CA TRP A 35 -34.63 5.15 -3.21
C TRP A 35 -34.77 4.58 -1.80
N GLY A 36 -33.95 3.59 -1.44
CA GLY A 36 -33.99 2.89 -0.14
C GLY A 36 -33.53 3.72 1.07
N GLY A 37 -33.59 5.05 1.02
CA GLY A 37 -33.13 5.95 2.07
C GLY A 37 -33.81 7.32 2.00
N ALA A 38 -33.82 8.06 3.10
CA ALA A 38 -34.44 9.38 3.17
C ALA A 38 -33.60 10.41 2.38
N ALA A 39 -34.23 11.08 1.42
CA ALA A 39 -33.58 12.05 0.52
C ALA A 39 -33.34 13.41 1.19
N HIS A 40 -32.53 13.44 2.27
CA HIS A 40 -32.39 14.61 3.16
C HIS A 40 -30.94 15.05 3.37
N ALA A 41 -30.74 16.36 3.39
CA ALA A 41 -29.52 17.10 3.77
C ALA A 41 -28.21 16.86 2.99
N GLN A 42 -28.07 15.86 2.12
CA GLN A 42 -26.83 15.59 1.36
C GLN A 42 -27.00 15.64 -0.17
N TRP A 43 -25.93 16.00 -0.88
CA TRP A 43 -25.84 15.84 -2.34
C TRP A 43 -25.83 14.36 -2.71
N ASN A 44 -26.52 14.02 -3.81
CA ASN A 44 -26.60 12.65 -4.31
C ASN A 44 -26.44 12.66 -5.84
N HIS A 45 -25.62 11.75 -6.37
CA HIS A 45 -25.40 11.57 -7.80
C HIS A 45 -26.47 10.62 -8.36
N VAL A 46 -27.28 11.10 -9.29
CA VAL A 46 -28.39 10.34 -9.89
C VAL A 46 -28.18 10.26 -11.39
N ALA A 47 -28.01 9.05 -11.91
CA ALA A 47 -27.73 8.80 -13.33
C ALA A 47 -28.61 7.66 -13.86
N LEU A 48 -28.95 7.67 -15.15
CA LEU A 48 -29.85 6.69 -15.75
C LEU A 48 -29.36 6.20 -17.11
N ASN A 49 -29.40 4.88 -17.31
CA ASN A 49 -29.41 4.30 -18.65
C ASN A 49 -30.85 4.19 -19.14
N VAL A 50 -31.11 4.58 -20.40
CA VAL A 50 -32.40 4.40 -21.06
C VAL A 50 -32.16 3.63 -22.37
N ARG A 51 -32.73 2.43 -22.49
CA ARG A 51 -32.49 1.50 -23.61
C ARG A 51 -33.80 1.09 -24.28
N GLU A 52 -33.83 1.13 -25.61
CA GLU A 52 -34.94 0.58 -26.41
C GLU A 52 -34.70 -0.92 -26.61
N ARG A 53 -35.65 -1.76 -26.19
CA ARG A 53 -35.59 -3.23 -26.34
C ARG A 53 -36.86 -3.77 -26.97
N VAL A 54 -36.72 -4.93 -27.63
CA VAL A 54 -37.83 -5.63 -28.30
C VAL A 54 -37.82 -7.10 -27.88
N LEU A 55 -38.86 -7.56 -27.19
CA LEU A 55 -39.10 -8.98 -26.89
C LEU A 55 -40.40 -9.43 -27.55
N LYS A 56 -40.38 -10.59 -28.23
CA LYS A 56 -41.60 -11.25 -28.75
C LYS A 56 -42.53 -10.30 -29.55
N ARG A 57 -41.94 -9.40 -30.35
CA ARG A 57 -42.60 -8.31 -31.13
C ARG A 57 -43.20 -7.15 -30.32
N HIS A 58 -43.04 -7.11 -29.01
CA HIS A 58 -43.39 -5.96 -28.17
C HIS A 58 -42.17 -5.07 -27.92
N MET A 59 -42.35 -3.76 -28.06
CA MET A 59 -41.34 -2.75 -27.74
C MET A 59 -41.46 -2.33 -26.28
N PHE A 60 -40.34 -2.12 -25.60
CA PHE A 60 -40.28 -1.55 -24.26
C PHE A 60 -39.06 -0.64 -24.11
N ILE A 61 -39.21 0.39 -23.28
CA ILE A 61 -38.10 1.23 -22.85
C ILE A 61 -37.65 0.72 -21.49
N GLU A 62 -36.47 0.11 -21.45
CA GLU A 62 -35.81 -0.31 -20.23
C GLU A 62 -35.06 0.87 -19.61
N VAL A 63 -35.20 1.06 -18.30
CA VAL A 63 -34.51 2.10 -17.55
C VAL A 63 -33.76 1.47 -16.38
N THR A 64 -32.45 1.69 -16.34
CA THR A 64 -31.59 1.35 -15.18
C THR A 64 -31.23 2.65 -14.47
N LEU A 65 -31.44 2.71 -13.16
CA LEU A 65 -31.17 3.88 -12.34
C LEU A 65 -29.93 3.60 -11.45
N PHE A 66 -29.02 4.56 -11.39
CA PHE A 66 -27.84 4.53 -10.53
C PHE A 66 -27.93 5.66 -9.50
N ILE A 67 -27.72 5.34 -8.22
CA ILE A 67 -27.72 6.30 -7.10
C ILE A 67 -26.37 6.21 -6.39
N ASN A 68 -25.61 7.30 -6.36
CA ASN A 68 -24.24 7.37 -5.83
C ASN A 68 -23.31 6.27 -6.41
N GLY A 69 -23.58 5.86 -7.65
CA GLY A 69 -22.85 4.81 -8.37
C GLY A 69 -23.40 3.39 -8.20
N TYR A 70 -24.20 3.13 -7.17
CA TYR A 70 -24.87 1.84 -6.97
C TYR A 70 -25.98 1.63 -8.02
N GLU A 71 -25.96 0.48 -8.71
CA GLU A 71 -26.97 0.10 -9.69
C GLU A 71 -28.24 -0.42 -8.99
N THR A 72 -29.40 0.09 -9.38
CA THR A 72 -30.72 -0.34 -8.87
C THR A 72 -31.51 -1.10 -9.95
N GLU A 73 -32.50 -1.90 -9.53
CA GLU A 73 -33.25 -2.80 -10.42
C GLU A 73 -33.77 -2.09 -11.69
N SER A 74 -33.49 -2.67 -12.87
CA SER A 74 -33.95 -2.12 -14.14
C SER A 74 -35.46 -2.32 -14.33
N VAL A 75 -36.19 -1.27 -14.72
CA VAL A 75 -37.65 -1.35 -14.93
C VAL A 75 -38.02 -1.13 -16.40
N ALA A 76 -38.93 -1.97 -16.91
CA ALA A 76 -39.44 -1.91 -18.27
C ALA A 76 -40.73 -1.08 -18.38
N LEU A 77 -40.71 -0.04 -19.21
CA LEU A 77 -41.87 0.75 -19.62
C LEU A 77 -42.39 0.21 -20.97
N PRO A 78 -43.46 -0.60 -21.03
CA PRO A 78 -44.00 -1.10 -22.29
C PRO A 78 -44.48 0.03 -23.20
N LEU A 79 -44.19 -0.08 -24.50
CA LEU A 79 -44.60 0.87 -25.53
C LEU A 79 -45.64 0.23 -26.46
N GLN A 80 -46.84 0.80 -26.51
CA GLN A 80 -47.89 0.38 -27.44
C GLN A 80 -47.78 1.13 -28.79
N GLY A 81 -47.56 0.38 -29.86
CA GLY A 81 -47.45 0.87 -31.24
C GLY A 81 -46.00 0.93 -31.76
N ILE A 82 -45.84 1.52 -32.95
CA ILE A 82 -44.54 1.65 -33.64
C ILE A 82 -43.86 2.97 -33.24
N LEU A 83 -42.59 2.91 -32.83
CA LEU A 83 -41.80 4.10 -32.55
C LEU A 83 -41.27 4.75 -33.84
N VAL A 84 -42.09 5.59 -34.49
CA VAL A 84 -41.67 6.33 -35.69
C VAL A 84 -40.69 7.45 -35.29
N ARG A 85 -39.39 7.20 -35.50
CA ARG A 85 -38.30 8.16 -35.25
C ARG A 85 -38.31 9.32 -36.26
N LYS A 86 -39.24 10.27 -36.10
CA LYS A 86 -39.19 11.56 -36.81
C LYS A 86 -38.14 12.47 -36.16
N VAL A 87 -37.27 13.05 -36.97
CA VAL A 87 -36.37 14.13 -36.53
C VAL A 87 -37.23 15.37 -36.24
N LEU A 88 -37.27 15.77 -34.98
CA LEU A 88 -38.03 16.92 -34.46
C LEU A 88 -37.17 17.64 -33.41
N PRO A 89 -37.41 18.94 -33.14
CA PRO A 89 -36.75 19.64 -32.05
C PRO A 89 -37.03 18.96 -30.70
N THR A 90 -35.97 18.49 -30.03
CA THR A 90 -36.06 17.85 -28.71
C THR A 90 -35.84 18.89 -27.62
N ASN A 91 -36.90 19.19 -26.86
CA ASN A 91 -36.81 20.08 -25.70
C ASN A 91 -36.46 19.29 -24.44
N VAL A 92 -35.42 19.69 -23.72
CA VAL A 92 -35.11 19.22 -22.37
C VAL A 92 -35.80 20.16 -21.37
N LEU A 93 -36.55 19.60 -20.42
CA LEU A 93 -37.28 20.34 -19.39
C LEU A 93 -36.78 19.90 -18.01
N ILE A 94 -36.39 20.86 -17.17
CA ILE A 94 -35.87 20.64 -15.82
C ILE A 94 -36.56 21.63 -14.87
N GLY A 95 -37.10 21.14 -13.75
CA GLY A 95 -37.80 21.98 -12.76
C GLY A 95 -38.71 21.15 -11.85
N HIS A 96 -39.48 21.84 -11.01
CA HIS A 96 -40.53 21.24 -10.18
C HIS A 96 -41.92 21.43 -10.82
N ALA A 97 -42.90 20.63 -10.39
CA ALA A 97 -44.32 20.86 -10.70
C ALA A 97 -45.16 20.76 -9.42
N CYS A 98 -45.59 21.91 -8.89
CA CYS A 98 -46.51 21.94 -7.75
C CYS A 98 -47.92 21.57 -8.19
N ARG A 99 -48.51 20.52 -7.58
CA ARG A 99 -49.94 20.20 -7.69
C ARG A 99 -50.75 21.08 -6.73
N GLY A 100 -50.71 22.38 -6.99
CA GLY A 100 -51.31 23.43 -6.19
C GLY A 100 -50.76 24.79 -6.62
N GLY A 101 -51.52 25.86 -6.38
CA GLY A 101 -51.07 27.23 -6.68
C GLY A 101 -49.84 27.63 -5.85
N ALA A 102 -49.19 28.72 -6.24
CA ALA A 102 -48.04 29.28 -5.51
C ALA A 102 -48.40 29.51 -4.03
N GLY A 103 -47.76 28.76 -3.14
CA GLY A 103 -48.09 28.71 -1.70
C GLY A 103 -48.31 27.29 -1.17
N ALA A 104 -48.68 26.32 -2.02
CA ALA A 104 -48.66 24.91 -1.63
C ALA A 104 -47.20 24.43 -1.48
N GLY A 105 -46.86 23.90 -0.29
CA GLY A 105 -45.48 23.56 0.10
C GLY A 105 -44.85 22.37 -0.64
N GLY A 106 -44.50 22.56 -1.91
CA GLY A 106 -43.64 21.65 -2.66
C GLY A 106 -42.21 21.64 -2.11
N GLY A 107 -41.58 20.47 -2.06
CA GLY A 107 -40.21 20.35 -1.56
C GLY A 107 -39.19 21.05 -2.45
N VAL A 108 -38.26 21.78 -1.83
CA VAL A 108 -37.11 22.40 -2.49
C VAL A 108 -36.06 21.33 -2.80
N TYR A 109 -35.44 21.41 -3.97
CA TYR A 109 -34.24 20.63 -4.31
C TYR A 109 -33.19 21.54 -4.95
N HIS A 110 -31.92 21.14 -4.85
CA HIS A 110 -30.81 21.82 -5.52
C HIS A 110 -30.28 20.96 -6.67
N LEU A 111 -29.70 21.61 -7.68
CA LEU A 111 -29.13 20.97 -8.86
C LEU A 111 -27.79 21.65 -9.16
N ALA A 112 -26.71 20.89 -9.30
CA ALA A 112 -25.37 21.40 -9.55
C ALA A 112 -24.93 21.17 -11.01
N HIS A 113 -24.97 19.92 -11.46
CA HIS A 113 -24.50 19.51 -12.78
C HIS A 113 -25.48 18.52 -13.44
N VAL A 114 -25.57 18.55 -14.78
CA VAL A 114 -26.30 17.55 -15.59
C VAL A 114 -25.50 17.25 -16.84
N VAL A 115 -25.36 15.96 -17.17
CA VAL A 115 -24.75 15.47 -18.42
C VAL A 115 -25.75 14.59 -19.15
N VAL A 116 -25.82 14.70 -20.48
CA VAL A 116 -26.60 13.82 -21.35
C VAL A 116 -25.66 13.16 -22.35
N TYR A 117 -25.73 11.83 -22.45
CA TYR A 117 -24.95 11.01 -23.39
C TYR A 117 -25.80 10.55 -24.58
N ARG A 118 -25.16 10.22 -25.71
CA ARG A 118 -25.79 9.73 -26.96
C ARG A 118 -26.47 8.37 -26.79
N ALA A 119 -25.94 7.54 -25.91
CA ALA A 119 -26.35 6.17 -25.67
C ALA A 119 -26.25 5.82 -24.18
N ALA A 120 -26.74 4.63 -23.82
CA ALA A 120 -26.78 4.12 -22.47
C ALA A 120 -25.41 3.54 -22.04
N MET A 121 -24.43 4.43 -21.83
CA MET A 121 -23.02 4.12 -21.59
C MET A 121 -22.71 3.61 -20.17
N LEU A 122 -23.63 3.77 -19.21
CA LEU A 122 -23.30 3.53 -17.80
C LEU A 122 -23.18 2.02 -17.50
N THR A 123 -22.17 1.73 -16.70
CA THR A 123 -21.87 0.46 -16.01
C THR A 123 -21.62 0.78 -14.53
N PRO A 124 -21.67 -0.19 -13.60
CA PRO A 124 -21.31 0.04 -12.19
C PRO A 124 -19.98 0.79 -12.04
N HIS A 125 -18.95 0.38 -12.78
CA HIS A 125 -17.61 0.99 -12.74
C HIS A 125 -17.63 2.48 -13.12
N THR A 126 -18.24 2.82 -14.26
CA THR A 126 -18.34 4.21 -14.73
C THR A 126 -19.28 5.05 -13.87
N ALA A 127 -20.33 4.45 -13.30
CA ALA A 127 -21.30 5.15 -12.45
C ALA A 127 -20.69 5.48 -11.07
N LEU A 128 -19.88 4.59 -10.51
CA LEU A 128 -19.07 4.83 -9.31
C LEU A 128 -18.00 5.90 -9.56
N HIS A 129 -17.26 5.80 -10.66
CA HIS A 129 -16.24 6.81 -11.01
C HIS A 129 -16.85 8.22 -11.14
N LEU A 130 -17.97 8.36 -11.86
CA LEU A 130 -18.66 9.65 -12.00
C LEU A 130 -19.26 10.15 -10.67
N ALA A 131 -19.72 9.27 -9.79
CA ALA A 131 -20.21 9.65 -8.47
C ALA A 131 -19.10 10.16 -7.54
N ALA A 132 -17.89 9.57 -7.63
CA ALA A 132 -16.76 9.85 -6.75
C ALA A 132 -16.06 11.21 -6.99
N HIS A 133 -16.35 11.91 -8.10
CA HIS A 133 -15.88 13.30 -8.31
C HIS A 133 -16.86 14.36 -7.76
N GLY A 134 -18.10 13.97 -7.44
CA GLY A 134 -19.09 14.85 -6.83
C GLY A 134 -19.71 15.92 -7.74
N PRO A 135 -20.46 16.88 -7.16
CA PRO A 135 -21.37 17.77 -7.90
C PRO A 135 -20.72 18.93 -8.64
N ASP A 136 -19.49 19.31 -8.29
CA ASP A 136 -18.74 20.44 -8.88
C ASP A 136 -17.83 20.01 -10.06
N HIS A 137 -17.68 18.70 -10.31
CA HIS A 137 -16.78 18.14 -11.31
C HIS A 137 -17.11 18.61 -12.73
N SER A 138 -16.11 19.16 -13.43
CA SER A 138 -16.33 19.95 -14.66
C SER A 138 -15.79 19.34 -15.95
N CYS A 139 -14.89 18.35 -15.90
CA CYS A 139 -14.31 17.73 -17.09
C CYS A 139 -13.95 16.24 -16.86
N GLN A 140 -14.38 15.37 -17.77
CA GLN A 140 -14.21 13.91 -17.68
C GLN A 140 -12.80 13.45 -18.10
N ILE A 141 -11.78 13.99 -17.44
CA ILE A 141 -10.35 13.73 -17.70
C ILE A 141 -9.72 13.26 -16.37
N LYS A 142 -8.77 12.32 -16.42
CA LYS A 142 -8.08 11.73 -15.23
C LYS A 142 -7.09 12.71 -14.56
N CYS A 143 -7.50 13.96 -14.36
CA CYS A 143 -6.73 15.04 -13.73
C CYS A 143 -7.19 15.38 -12.30
N GLU A 144 -8.35 14.87 -11.87
CA GLU A 144 -8.86 14.99 -10.50
C GLU A 144 -8.89 13.59 -9.86
N SER A 145 -8.53 13.48 -8.58
CA SER A 145 -8.56 12.18 -7.87
C SER A 145 -9.95 11.91 -7.29
N PRO A 146 -10.63 10.82 -7.70
CA PRO A 146 -11.98 10.48 -7.23
C PRO A 146 -12.00 10.10 -5.75
N ASN A 147 -12.89 10.73 -4.97
CA ASN A 147 -13.14 10.43 -3.57
C ASN A 147 -14.07 9.20 -3.42
N TYR A 148 -13.53 8.02 -3.72
CA TYR A 148 -14.23 6.75 -3.47
C TYR A 148 -14.62 6.55 -1.99
N PRO A 149 -13.80 6.91 -0.97
CA PRO A 149 -14.19 6.81 0.45
C PRO A 149 -15.54 7.47 0.80
N LEU A 150 -15.95 8.53 0.09
CA LEU A 150 -17.22 9.23 0.31
C LEU A 150 -18.46 8.47 -0.20
N ILE A 151 -18.30 7.55 -1.17
CA ILE A 151 -19.43 6.83 -1.80
C ILE A 151 -19.49 5.33 -1.46
N LEU A 152 -18.41 4.74 -0.94
CA LEU A 152 -18.37 3.30 -0.61
C LEU A 152 -19.30 2.97 0.56
N THR A 153 -20.31 2.14 0.29
CA THR A 153 -21.29 1.66 1.27
C THR A 153 -21.31 0.12 1.31
N PRO A 154 -21.81 -0.53 2.38
CA PRO A 154 -21.88 -1.99 2.46
C PRO A 154 -22.54 -2.62 1.23
N ASN A 155 -23.65 -2.08 0.73
CA ASN A 155 -24.35 -2.57 -0.46
C ASN A 155 -23.50 -2.57 -1.73
N ILE A 156 -22.61 -1.58 -1.87
CA ILE A 156 -21.64 -1.51 -2.98
C ILE A 156 -20.54 -2.55 -2.77
N LEU A 157 -20.07 -2.74 -1.53
CA LEU A 157 -19.07 -3.75 -1.16
C LEU A 157 -19.60 -5.19 -1.19
N ASP A 158 -20.92 -5.38 -1.20
CA ASP A 158 -21.63 -6.65 -1.48
C ASP A 158 -21.89 -6.88 -2.98
N SER A 159 -21.73 -5.84 -3.81
CA SER A 159 -21.94 -5.95 -5.24
C SER A 159 -20.73 -6.61 -5.92
N ASN A 160 -21.00 -7.46 -6.93
CA ASN A 160 -19.96 -8.13 -7.72
C ASN A 160 -19.28 -7.16 -8.71
N ILE A 161 -18.48 -6.25 -8.15
CA ILE A 161 -17.73 -5.20 -8.85
C ILE A 161 -16.29 -5.67 -9.05
N ASP A 162 -15.78 -5.50 -10.27
CA ASP A 162 -14.36 -5.57 -10.56
C ASP A 162 -13.72 -4.25 -10.15
N TRP A 163 -12.87 -4.27 -9.12
CA TRP A 163 -12.33 -3.06 -8.50
C TRP A 163 -11.20 -2.41 -9.31
N ASP A 164 -10.47 -3.18 -10.13
CA ASP A 164 -9.44 -2.64 -11.02
C ASP A 164 -10.08 -1.77 -12.11
N HIS A 165 -11.22 -2.20 -12.64
CA HIS A 165 -12.03 -1.39 -13.56
C HIS A 165 -12.65 -0.13 -12.90
N VAL A 166 -12.69 -0.04 -11.57
CA VAL A 166 -13.10 1.17 -10.83
C VAL A 166 -11.91 2.10 -10.62
N TYR A 167 -10.87 1.65 -9.92
CA TYR A 167 -9.76 2.51 -9.50
C TYR A 167 -8.81 2.86 -10.65
N ASP A 168 -8.54 1.91 -11.55
CA ASP A 168 -7.67 2.09 -12.72
C ASP A 168 -8.46 2.14 -14.04
N ILE A 169 -9.62 2.80 -13.99
CA ILE A 169 -10.48 3.07 -15.13
C ILE A 169 -9.69 3.55 -16.36
N SER A 170 -9.91 2.87 -17.49
CA SER A 170 -9.04 3.01 -18.66
C SER A 170 -9.25 4.33 -19.41
N MET A 171 -8.18 4.80 -20.06
CA MET A 171 -8.23 5.95 -20.98
C MET A 171 -9.21 5.73 -22.15
N ALA A 172 -9.44 4.48 -22.56
CA ALA A 172 -10.43 4.16 -23.59
C ALA A 172 -11.85 4.38 -23.06
N THR A 173 -12.16 3.89 -21.86
CA THR A 173 -13.47 4.04 -21.20
C THR A 173 -13.81 5.51 -20.91
N LEU A 174 -12.84 6.29 -20.41
CA LEU A 174 -13.03 7.73 -20.18
C LEU A 174 -13.26 8.50 -21.49
N ARG A 175 -12.50 8.17 -22.54
CA ARG A 175 -12.71 8.75 -23.89
C ARG A 175 -14.07 8.36 -24.48
N GLU A 176 -14.50 7.12 -24.28
CA GLU A 176 -15.79 6.64 -24.77
C GLU A 176 -16.97 7.36 -24.09
N LEU A 177 -16.89 7.64 -22.78
CA LEU A 177 -17.85 8.50 -22.08
C LEU A 177 -17.85 9.92 -22.66
N HIS A 178 -16.68 10.54 -22.76
CA HIS A 178 -16.49 11.91 -23.25
C HIS A 178 -17.02 12.10 -24.68
N ASP A 179 -16.63 11.23 -25.62
CA ASP A 179 -17.00 11.34 -27.03
C ASP A 179 -18.49 11.05 -27.27
N ASN A 180 -19.16 10.40 -26.30
CA ASN A 180 -20.60 10.22 -26.24
C ASN A 180 -21.36 11.35 -25.53
N VAL A 181 -20.71 12.39 -24.98
CA VAL A 181 -21.42 13.56 -24.44
C VAL A 181 -22.19 14.29 -25.56
N VAL A 182 -23.41 14.73 -25.23
CA VAL A 182 -24.28 15.56 -26.08
C VAL A 182 -24.49 16.93 -25.45
N LEU A 183 -24.77 16.99 -24.14
CA LEU A 183 -25.13 18.21 -23.44
C LEU A 183 -24.55 18.22 -22.03
N THR A 184 -24.01 19.37 -21.60
CA THR A 184 -23.67 19.64 -20.19
C THR A 184 -24.34 20.93 -19.70
N PHE A 185 -24.69 20.95 -18.41
CA PHE A 185 -25.25 22.08 -17.69
C PHE A 185 -24.56 22.22 -16.34
N SER A 186 -24.10 23.43 -15.99
CA SER A 186 -23.55 23.75 -14.67
C SER A 186 -24.32 24.90 -14.02
N ALA A 187 -24.62 24.77 -12.73
CA ALA A 187 -25.26 25.80 -11.90
C ALA A 187 -24.43 27.10 -11.76
N SER A 188 -23.14 27.07 -12.11
CA SER A 188 -22.31 28.27 -12.26
C SER A 188 -22.83 29.20 -13.37
N SER A 189 -23.34 28.61 -14.47
CA SER A 189 -23.82 29.30 -15.68
C SER A 189 -25.27 28.90 -16.02
N PRO A 190 -26.26 29.13 -15.14
CA PRO A 190 -27.57 28.47 -15.20
C PRO A 190 -28.45 28.89 -16.39
N TYR A 191 -28.05 29.88 -17.18
CA TYR A 191 -28.72 30.28 -18.43
C TYR A 191 -28.08 29.67 -19.68
N ILE A 192 -27.05 28.84 -19.52
CA ILE A 192 -26.24 28.26 -20.59
C ILE A 192 -26.21 26.73 -20.43
N MET A 193 -26.39 26.03 -21.54
CA MET A 193 -26.06 24.61 -21.69
C MET A 193 -25.09 24.47 -22.88
N ASN A 194 -24.04 23.68 -22.72
CA ASN A 194 -23.07 23.43 -23.78
C ASN A 194 -23.52 22.19 -24.55
N LEU A 195 -23.66 22.28 -25.88
CA LEU A 195 -24.04 21.17 -26.74
C LEU A 195 -22.86 20.74 -27.62
N TYR A 196 -22.52 19.45 -27.52
CA TYR A 196 -21.35 18.85 -28.13
C TYR A 196 -21.74 18.18 -29.44
N HIS A 197 -21.49 18.87 -30.55
CA HIS A 197 -21.62 18.30 -31.88
C HIS A 197 -20.47 17.30 -32.13
N GLN A 198 -20.79 16.08 -32.57
CA GLN A 198 -19.77 15.25 -33.20
C GLN A 198 -19.52 15.80 -34.61
N THR A 199 -18.25 15.93 -34.98
CA THR A 199 -17.86 16.11 -36.39
C THR A 199 -18.24 14.83 -37.14
N VAL A 200 -19.34 14.88 -37.89
CA VAL A 200 -19.77 13.75 -38.71
C VAL A 200 -18.69 13.48 -39.75
N ALA A 201 -18.03 12.32 -39.65
CA ALA A 201 -17.17 11.83 -40.71
C ALA A 201 -18.03 11.63 -41.96
N MET A 202 -17.81 12.46 -43.00
CA MET A 202 -18.47 12.30 -44.29
C MET A 202 -18.19 10.88 -44.82
N PRO A 203 -19.21 10.10 -45.23
CA PRO A 203 -18.99 8.78 -45.80
C PRO A 203 -18.21 8.93 -47.12
N THR A 204 -16.96 8.46 -47.14
CA THR A 204 -16.04 8.58 -48.28
C THR A 204 -16.40 7.60 -49.39
N VAL A 205 -17.51 7.88 -50.09
CA VAL A 205 -18.02 7.07 -51.22
C VAL A 205 -17.32 7.42 -52.54
N PHE A 206 -16.63 8.55 -52.64
CA PHE A 206 -15.87 8.96 -53.81
C PHE A 206 -14.38 9.14 -53.51
N SER A 207 -13.55 8.37 -54.23
CA SER A 207 -12.11 8.60 -54.31
C SER A 207 -11.84 9.84 -55.15
N GLY A 208 -11.44 10.93 -54.50
CA GLY A 208 -11.13 12.21 -55.14
C GLY A 208 -10.39 13.14 -54.18
N ARG A 209 -9.22 13.63 -54.58
CA ARG A 209 -8.33 14.42 -53.70
C ARG A 209 -8.85 15.84 -53.48
N VAL A 210 -9.70 16.03 -52.47
CA VAL A 210 -9.85 17.33 -51.78
C VAL A 210 -9.84 17.09 -50.27
N SER A 211 -8.71 17.40 -49.62
CA SER A 211 -8.67 17.48 -48.16
C SER A 211 -9.28 18.82 -47.74
N VAL A 212 -10.59 18.82 -47.47
CA VAL A 212 -11.21 19.89 -46.70
C VAL A 212 -10.89 19.58 -45.24
N ALA A 213 -10.11 20.45 -44.59
CA ALA A 213 -9.78 20.28 -43.18
C ALA A 213 -11.05 20.18 -42.34
N GLY A 214 -11.12 19.19 -41.45
CA GLY A 214 -12.28 19.00 -40.59
C GLY A 214 -12.49 20.23 -39.72
N VAL A 215 -13.62 20.93 -39.91
CA VAL A 215 -14.03 22.01 -39.00
C VAL A 215 -14.27 21.39 -37.64
N ALA A 216 -13.37 21.63 -36.69
CA ALA A 216 -13.51 21.16 -35.32
C ALA A 216 -14.88 21.58 -34.77
N GLY A 217 -15.60 20.63 -34.18
CA GLY A 217 -17.01 20.81 -33.82
C GLY A 217 -17.20 21.95 -32.83
N VAL A 218 -17.64 23.12 -33.32
CA VAL A 218 -17.96 24.26 -32.46
C VAL A 218 -19.08 23.84 -31.51
N ALA A 219 -18.80 23.89 -30.20
CA ALA A 219 -19.78 23.60 -29.17
C ALA A 219 -20.93 24.61 -29.28
N GLY A 220 -22.14 24.10 -29.51
CA GLY A 220 -23.33 24.93 -29.65
C GLY A 220 -23.80 25.40 -28.27
N THR A 221 -23.80 26.70 -28.01
CA THR A 221 -24.34 27.23 -26.76
C THR A 221 -25.86 27.33 -26.84
N LEU A 222 -26.58 26.55 -26.02
CA LEU A 222 -28.03 26.65 -25.88
C LEU A 222 -28.39 27.58 -24.70
N CYS A 223 -29.32 28.50 -24.94
CA CYS A 223 -29.87 29.37 -23.90
C CYS A 223 -30.95 28.64 -23.09
N ALA A 224 -30.70 28.38 -21.81
CA ALA A 224 -31.66 27.77 -20.90
C ALA A 224 -32.70 28.80 -20.40
N ARG A 225 -33.97 28.59 -20.75
CA ARG A 225 -35.10 29.43 -20.32
C ARG A 225 -35.84 28.80 -19.13
N TRP A 226 -35.83 29.49 -18.00
CA TRP A 226 -36.56 29.09 -16.80
C TRP A 226 -37.97 29.67 -16.78
N ALA A 227 -38.92 28.96 -16.15
CA ALA A 227 -40.30 29.42 -15.97
C ALA A 227 -40.46 30.49 -14.87
N ALA A 228 -39.48 30.58 -13.97
CA ALA A 228 -39.34 31.60 -12.93
C ALA A 228 -37.86 32.02 -12.84
N ALA A 229 -37.52 33.01 -12.01
CA ALA A 229 -36.13 33.41 -11.81
C ALA A 229 -35.29 32.26 -11.21
N ALA A 230 -34.16 31.93 -11.84
CA ALA A 230 -33.25 30.89 -11.38
C ALA A 230 -32.50 31.33 -10.10
N LEU A 231 -32.90 30.80 -8.95
CA LEU A 231 -32.29 31.09 -7.65
C LEU A 231 -30.92 30.38 -7.54
N ARG A 232 -29.84 31.12 -7.79
CA ARG A 232 -28.47 30.62 -7.58
C ARG A 232 -28.15 30.56 -6.09
N SER A 233 -28.24 29.36 -5.51
CA SER A 233 -27.63 29.10 -4.20
C SER A 233 -26.14 28.82 -4.39
N ARG A 234 -25.27 29.49 -3.61
CA ARG A 234 -23.89 29.06 -3.38
C ARG A 234 -23.84 28.44 -1.99
N HIS A 235 -23.31 27.22 -1.88
CA HIS A 235 -23.10 26.63 -0.56
C HIS A 235 -22.07 27.46 0.21
N GLN A 236 -22.47 27.98 1.37
CA GLN A 236 -21.58 28.67 2.31
C GLN A 236 -21.38 27.72 3.50
N GLY A 237 -20.19 27.15 3.58
CA GLY A 237 -19.82 26.13 4.55
C GLY A 237 -18.30 26.00 4.65
N LEU A 238 -17.82 25.10 5.51
CA LEU A 238 -16.41 24.97 5.83
C LEU A 238 -15.54 24.67 4.59
N ALA A 239 -15.90 23.68 3.77
CA ALA A 239 -15.09 23.33 2.60
C ALA A 239 -14.97 24.47 1.57
N PRO A 240 -16.07 25.16 1.16
CA PRO A 240 -15.97 26.39 0.38
C PRO A 240 -15.08 27.47 1.03
N ALA A 241 -15.16 27.69 2.34
CA ALA A 241 -14.33 28.68 3.02
C ALA A 241 -12.83 28.31 2.97
N LEU A 242 -12.49 27.05 3.24
CA LEU A 242 -11.12 26.53 3.15
C LEU A 242 -10.56 26.66 1.72
N LEU A 243 -11.35 26.33 0.69
CA LEU A 243 -10.97 26.47 -0.72
C LEU A 243 -10.65 27.93 -1.10
N HIS A 244 -11.32 28.93 -0.52
CA HIS A 244 -10.97 30.34 -0.74
C HIS A 244 -9.72 30.80 0.04
N LEU A 245 -9.32 30.09 1.11
CA LEU A 245 -8.15 30.41 1.93
C LEU A 245 -6.84 29.74 1.44
N GLY A 246 -6.93 28.75 0.54
CA GLY A 246 -5.77 27.97 0.04
C GLY A 246 -5.96 26.45 0.00
N GLY A 247 -7.15 25.95 0.36
CA GLY A 247 -7.47 24.53 0.38
C GLY A 247 -6.85 23.80 1.59
N PRO A 248 -6.47 22.52 1.45
CA PRO A 248 -6.05 21.69 2.59
C PRO A 248 -4.73 22.17 3.23
N HIS A 249 -3.86 22.84 2.47
CA HIS A 249 -2.59 23.41 2.94
C HIS A 249 -2.76 24.34 4.15
N VAL A 250 -3.90 25.03 4.26
CA VAL A 250 -4.21 25.91 5.40
C VAL A 250 -4.40 25.09 6.68
N LEU A 251 -5.11 23.96 6.59
CA LEU A 251 -5.29 23.05 7.73
C LEU A 251 -3.99 22.30 8.07
N LEU A 252 -3.19 21.94 7.07
CA LEU A 252 -1.85 21.37 7.27
C LEU A 252 -0.92 22.34 8.02
N TYR A 253 -0.90 23.61 7.61
CA TYR A 253 -0.18 24.67 8.34
C TYR A 253 -0.70 24.83 9.76
N LEU A 254 -2.03 24.89 9.96
CA LEU A 254 -2.61 25.02 11.30
C LEU A 254 -2.31 23.82 12.20
N TYR A 255 -2.31 22.59 11.67
CA TYR A 255 -1.84 21.40 12.39
C TYR A 255 -0.36 21.53 12.77
N ALA A 256 0.51 21.91 11.84
CA ALA A 256 1.92 22.15 12.13
C ALA A 256 2.13 23.26 13.19
N ARG A 257 1.27 24.29 13.22
CA ARG A 257 1.29 25.33 14.28
C ARG A 257 0.83 24.79 15.64
N VAL A 258 -0.12 23.87 15.71
CA VAL A 258 -0.50 23.18 16.97
C VAL A 258 0.67 22.34 17.51
N VAL A 259 1.42 21.67 16.62
CA VAL A 259 2.65 20.95 16.97
C VAL A 259 3.78 21.92 17.40
N GLU A 260 3.98 23.04 16.69
CA GLU A 260 4.99 24.05 17.04
C GLU A 260 4.75 24.69 18.42
N LEU A 261 3.48 24.88 18.78
CA LEU A 261 3.03 25.39 20.08
C LEU A 261 3.13 24.36 21.22
N ASP A 262 3.60 23.14 20.95
CA ASP A 262 3.81 22.07 21.95
C ASP A 262 2.51 21.63 22.66
N ALA A 263 1.40 21.62 21.91
CA ALA A 263 0.10 21.16 22.41
C ALA A 263 0.14 19.67 22.79
N THR A 264 -0.80 19.24 23.64
CA THR A 264 -0.82 17.86 24.17
C THR A 264 -1.02 16.81 23.05
N PRO A 265 -0.62 15.55 23.27
CA PRO A 265 -0.78 14.48 22.27
C PRO A 265 -2.21 14.32 21.74
N ALA A 266 -3.22 14.51 22.61
CA ALA A 266 -4.63 14.48 22.23
C ALA A 266 -5.04 15.70 21.37
N GLU A 267 -4.55 16.89 21.69
CA GLU A 267 -4.81 18.11 20.89
C GLU A 267 -4.15 18.05 19.51
N GLN A 268 -2.90 17.55 19.44
CA GLN A 268 -2.22 17.32 18.16
C GLN A 268 -2.99 16.30 17.30
N ALA A 269 -3.46 15.20 17.90
CA ALA A 269 -4.29 14.21 17.22
C ALA A 269 -5.63 14.81 16.74
N MET A 270 -6.34 15.57 17.59
CA MET A 270 -7.58 16.25 17.19
C MET A 270 -7.36 17.24 16.03
N ALA A 271 -6.26 17.98 16.02
CA ALA A 271 -5.92 18.90 14.93
C ALA A 271 -5.62 18.16 13.60
N LEU A 272 -4.92 17.01 13.66
CA LEU A 272 -4.75 16.12 12.50
C LEU A 272 -6.11 15.58 12.02
N GLY A 273 -7.00 15.20 12.94
CA GLY A 273 -8.33 14.70 12.63
C GLY A 273 -9.20 15.72 11.91
N ILE A 274 -9.09 17.01 12.27
CA ILE A 274 -9.76 18.11 11.56
C ILE A 274 -9.24 18.22 10.11
N LEU A 275 -7.92 18.16 9.89
CA LEU A 275 -7.32 18.16 8.55
C LEU A 275 -7.81 16.98 7.70
N LEU A 276 -7.61 15.75 8.19
CA LEU A 276 -7.94 14.53 7.44
C LEU A 276 -9.44 14.45 7.13
N ARG A 277 -10.29 14.76 8.11
CA ARG A 277 -11.76 14.72 7.94
C ARG A 277 -12.28 15.81 7.01
N ALA A 278 -11.74 17.03 7.09
CA ALA A 278 -12.11 18.11 6.18
C ALA A 278 -11.77 17.78 4.72
N CYS A 279 -10.67 17.05 4.49
CA CYS A 279 -10.33 16.54 3.17
C CYS A 279 -11.25 15.37 2.76
N ARG A 280 -11.56 14.43 3.66
CA ARG A 280 -12.41 13.26 3.38
C ARG A 280 -13.85 13.61 2.99
N VAL A 281 -14.43 14.69 3.52
CA VAL A 281 -15.85 15.06 3.28
C VAL A 281 -16.12 15.91 2.03
N ASP A 282 -15.10 16.41 1.33
CA ASP A 282 -15.25 17.26 0.16
C ASP A 282 -14.33 16.79 -0.99
N ASN A 283 -14.90 16.54 -2.17
CA ASN A 283 -14.18 15.97 -3.32
C ASN A 283 -13.01 16.85 -3.79
N ARG A 284 -13.08 18.17 -3.63
CA ARG A 284 -12.07 19.11 -4.11
C ARG A 284 -10.93 19.23 -3.10
N LEU A 285 -11.24 19.26 -1.79
CA LEU A 285 -10.21 19.14 -0.75
C LEU A 285 -9.54 17.75 -0.77
N TYR A 286 -10.30 16.67 -1.01
CA TYR A 286 -9.76 15.32 -1.22
C TYR A 286 -8.78 15.30 -2.40
N ALA A 287 -9.21 15.75 -3.59
CA ALA A 287 -8.37 15.75 -4.78
C ALA A 287 -7.10 16.61 -4.61
N MET A 288 -7.18 17.75 -3.91
CA MET A 288 -5.99 18.54 -3.60
C MET A 288 -5.03 17.83 -2.62
N PHE A 289 -5.55 17.13 -1.60
CA PHE A 289 -4.72 16.58 -0.52
C PHE A 289 -4.19 15.16 -0.80
N TYR A 290 -5.00 14.28 -1.38
CA TYR A 290 -4.66 12.89 -1.72
C TYR A 290 -4.28 12.71 -3.20
N GLY A 291 -4.60 13.67 -4.07
CA GLY A 291 -4.17 13.69 -5.48
C GLY A 291 -2.85 14.42 -5.73
N SER A 292 -2.12 14.79 -4.67
CA SER A 292 -0.79 15.40 -4.73
C SER A 292 0.06 14.94 -3.55
N ASP A 293 1.35 15.29 -3.55
CA ASP A 293 2.29 14.95 -2.47
C ASP A 293 1.99 15.67 -1.13
N SER A 294 0.88 16.42 -1.06
CA SER A 294 0.42 17.14 0.15
C SER A 294 0.22 16.22 1.36
N LEU A 295 -0.19 14.97 1.15
CA LEU A 295 -0.28 13.98 2.23
C LEU A 295 1.11 13.67 2.83
N GLU A 296 2.15 13.62 2.00
CA GLU A 296 3.52 13.28 2.42
C GLU A 296 4.16 14.40 3.25
N MET A 297 3.67 15.65 3.10
CA MET A 297 4.10 16.77 3.95
C MET A 297 3.83 16.52 5.45
N LEU A 298 2.90 15.63 5.81
CA LEU A 298 2.71 15.19 7.20
C LEU A 298 3.96 14.52 7.78
N LEU A 299 4.77 13.84 6.96
CA LEU A 299 6.05 13.26 7.40
C LEU A 299 7.03 14.34 7.89
N THR A 300 6.99 15.54 7.29
CA THR A 300 7.79 16.70 7.73
C THR A 300 7.32 17.22 9.09
N VAL A 301 6.00 17.15 9.37
CA VAL A 301 5.45 17.50 10.69
C VAL A 301 5.79 16.43 11.72
N PHE A 302 5.67 15.14 11.38
CA PHE A 302 6.03 14.02 12.25
C PHE A 302 7.52 13.98 12.60
N ALA A 303 8.39 14.46 11.72
CA ALA A 303 9.82 14.64 11.97
C ALA A 303 10.16 15.75 12.98
N SER A 304 9.19 16.60 13.36
CA SER A 304 9.39 17.62 14.40
C SER A 304 9.56 16.97 15.78
N PRO A 305 10.55 17.39 16.60
CA PRO A 305 10.74 16.85 17.95
C PRO A 305 9.59 17.18 18.92
N LYS A 306 8.66 18.08 18.54
CA LYS A 306 7.41 18.36 19.27
C LYS A 306 6.22 17.53 18.81
N CYS A 307 6.35 16.71 17.77
CA CYS A 307 5.24 15.93 17.24
C CYS A 307 5.05 14.64 18.04
N HIS A 308 3.95 14.56 18.78
CA HIS A 308 3.62 13.44 19.64
C HIS A 308 2.96 12.32 18.84
N VAL A 309 3.77 11.53 18.14
CA VAL A 309 3.32 10.34 17.41
C VAL A 309 3.03 9.20 18.40
N THR A 310 1.80 9.21 18.93
CA THR A 310 1.30 8.29 19.96
C THR A 310 0.06 7.53 19.51
N HIS A 311 -0.54 6.74 20.40
CA HIS A 311 -1.78 6.01 20.13
C HIS A 311 -2.97 6.92 19.78
N HIS A 312 -3.03 8.17 20.27
CA HIS A 312 -4.08 9.13 19.85
C HIS A 312 -3.95 9.50 18.37
N LEU A 313 -2.71 9.69 17.90
CA LEU A 313 -2.45 10.00 16.49
C LEU A 313 -2.78 8.78 15.60
N LEU A 314 -2.40 7.57 16.04
CA LEU A 314 -2.77 6.33 15.37
C LEU A 314 -4.29 6.11 15.34
N GLU A 315 -5.02 6.34 16.43
CA GLU A 315 -6.48 6.28 16.50
C GLU A 315 -7.12 7.19 15.42
N VAL A 316 -6.70 8.45 15.36
CA VAL A 316 -7.21 9.42 14.38
C VAL A 316 -6.92 8.98 12.96
N VAL A 317 -5.71 8.49 12.67
CA VAL A 317 -5.34 7.98 11.35
C VAL A 317 -6.18 6.75 10.98
N LEU A 318 -6.41 5.80 11.90
CA LEU A 318 -7.24 4.63 11.66
C LEU A 318 -8.73 4.99 11.46
N ASN A 319 -9.26 5.95 12.22
CA ASN A 319 -10.66 6.40 12.13
C ASN A 319 -10.95 7.24 10.88
N GLU A 320 -9.93 7.84 10.25
CA GLU A 320 -10.06 8.48 8.94
C GLU A 320 -9.74 7.52 7.78
N ALA A 321 -8.91 6.50 7.99
CA ALA A 321 -8.61 5.44 7.02
C ALA A 321 -9.73 4.40 6.85
N CYS A 322 -10.48 4.10 7.92
CA CYS A 322 -11.46 3.01 7.96
C CYS A 322 -12.92 3.52 7.93
N SER A 323 -13.85 2.60 7.61
CA SER A 323 -15.30 2.84 7.67
C SER A 323 -15.89 2.87 9.08
N SER A 324 -15.25 2.17 10.02
CA SER A 324 -15.64 2.03 11.42
C SER A 324 -14.37 1.92 12.30
N PRO A 325 -14.43 2.26 13.60
CA PRO A 325 -13.25 2.21 14.47
C PRO A 325 -12.63 0.82 14.60
N VAL A 326 -11.30 0.77 14.51
CA VAL A 326 -10.47 -0.41 14.79
C VAL A 326 -9.74 -0.25 16.14
N LEU A 327 -9.48 1.00 16.51
CA LEU A 327 -8.82 1.43 17.73
C LEU A 327 -9.66 2.57 18.35
N SER A 328 -9.85 2.52 19.66
CA SER A 328 -10.58 3.53 20.44
C SER A 328 -9.78 3.89 21.69
N VAL A 329 -9.69 5.18 22.00
CA VAL A 329 -8.97 5.70 23.18
C VAL A 329 -9.95 6.45 24.09
N SER A 330 -9.88 6.22 25.40
CA SER A 330 -10.81 6.79 26.38
C SER A 330 -10.06 7.25 27.63
N GLY A 331 -9.47 8.44 27.53
CA GLY A 331 -8.46 8.89 28.50
C GLY A 331 -7.19 8.04 28.35
N ASP A 332 -6.77 7.39 29.43
CA ASP A 332 -5.58 6.52 29.44
C ASP A 332 -5.86 5.09 28.91
N SER A 333 -7.13 4.68 28.71
CA SER A 333 -7.44 3.34 28.22
C SER A 333 -7.45 3.28 26.69
N VAL A 334 -6.80 2.27 26.13
CA VAL A 334 -6.66 2.03 24.69
C VAL A 334 -7.23 0.66 24.37
N HIS A 335 -8.21 0.60 23.46
CA HIS A 335 -8.97 -0.61 23.15
C HIS A 335 -8.92 -0.93 21.66
N LEU A 336 -8.49 -2.13 21.29
CA LEU A 336 -8.36 -2.60 19.90
C LEU A 336 -9.39 -3.70 19.60
N LEU A 337 -10.20 -3.51 18.55
CA LEU A 337 -11.24 -4.47 18.15
C LEU A 337 -10.66 -5.53 17.21
N ALA A 338 -10.21 -6.66 17.76
CA ALA A 338 -9.72 -7.79 16.95
C ALA A 338 -10.81 -8.40 16.05
N ARG A 339 -12.09 -8.26 16.43
CA ARG A 339 -13.26 -8.70 15.65
C ARG A 339 -14.03 -7.55 14.95
N THR A 340 -13.35 -6.47 14.57
CA THR A 340 -13.95 -5.40 13.75
C THR A 340 -14.56 -5.92 12.43
N ASP A 341 -15.52 -5.20 11.87
CA ASP A 341 -16.04 -5.36 10.50
C ASP A 341 -15.47 -4.33 9.51
N ALA A 342 -14.57 -3.47 10.00
CA ALA A 342 -14.10 -2.27 9.32
C ALA A 342 -13.48 -2.51 7.94
N VAL A 343 -13.78 -1.58 7.05
CA VAL A 343 -13.32 -1.56 5.67
C VAL A 343 -12.24 -0.51 5.54
N LEU A 344 -11.10 -0.86 4.97
CA LEU A 344 -10.04 0.09 4.64
C LEU A 344 -10.47 0.93 3.42
N LEU A 345 -10.86 2.18 3.66
CA LEU A 345 -11.31 3.10 2.62
C LEU A 345 -10.13 3.87 2.02
N GLU A 346 -9.22 4.36 2.86
CA GLU A 346 -8.07 5.16 2.46
C GLU A 346 -6.74 4.48 2.84
N PRO A 347 -6.17 3.62 1.97
CA PRO A 347 -4.94 2.89 2.25
C PRO A 347 -3.68 3.76 2.23
N ALA A 348 -3.71 4.97 1.64
CA ALA A 348 -2.56 5.88 1.67
C ALA A 348 -2.18 6.31 3.10
N LEU A 349 -3.16 6.35 4.02
CA LEU A 349 -2.92 6.60 5.44
C LEU A 349 -2.18 5.45 6.15
N PHE A 350 -2.33 4.21 5.71
CA PHE A 350 -1.52 3.09 6.20
C PHE A 350 -0.08 3.17 5.70
N VAL A 351 0.12 3.57 4.42
CA VAL A 351 1.44 3.83 3.85
C VAL A 351 2.14 5.00 4.54
N LEU A 352 1.42 6.08 4.86
CA LEU A 352 1.95 7.23 5.61
C LEU A 352 2.56 6.79 6.96
N MET A 353 1.88 5.94 7.71
CA MET A 353 2.38 5.44 9.00
C MET A 353 3.63 4.56 8.83
N LEU A 354 3.72 3.76 7.77
CA LEU A 354 4.94 2.99 7.46
C LEU A 354 6.10 3.88 7.00
N LYS A 355 5.85 4.93 6.22
CA LYS A 355 6.87 5.95 5.91
C LYS A 355 7.33 6.69 7.19
N ALA A 356 6.44 6.82 8.18
CA ALA A 356 6.72 7.41 9.50
C ALA A 356 7.27 6.44 10.55
N TRP A 357 7.66 5.20 10.20
CA TRP A 357 7.94 4.11 11.16
C TRP A 357 8.90 4.48 12.31
N ARG A 358 9.89 5.36 12.06
CA ARG A 358 10.87 5.85 13.05
C ARG A 358 10.20 6.44 14.29
N HIS A 359 9.05 7.08 14.12
CA HIS A 359 8.29 7.75 15.17
C HIS A 359 7.26 6.82 15.84
N LEU A 360 7.06 5.61 15.32
CA LEU A 360 6.14 4.63 15.89
C LEU A 360 6.78 3.75 16.97
N ASP A 361 8.11 3.68 17.02
CA ASP A 361 8.86 2.87 18.00
C ASP A 361 9.32 3.65 19.25
N THR A 362 9.22 4.99 19.25
CA THR A 362 9.63 5.83 20.38
C THR A 362 8.73 5.72 21.60
N THR A 363 7.42 5.51 21.38
CA THR A 363 6.39 5.52 22.43
C THR A 363 5.93 4.11 22.74
N GLN A 364 6.07 3.69 24.00
CA GLN A 364 5.49 2.45 24.51
C GLN A 364 4.04 2.70 24.99
N VAL A 365 3.13 1.81 24.60
CA VAL A 365 1.69 1.88 24.88
C VAL A 365 1.25 0.55 25.50
N THR A 366 0.27 0.62 26.40
CA THR A 366 -0.49 -0.54 26.89
C THR A 366 -1.90 -0.46 26.32
N TRP A 367 -2.45 -1.56 25.80
CA TRP A 367 -3.80 -1.61 25.23
C TRP A 367 -4.48 -2.94 25.50
N ASP A 368 -5.80 -2.93 25.62
CA ASP A 368 -6.63 -4.12 25.73
C ASP A 368 -7.12 -4.55 24.35
N ILE A 369 -7.08 -5.84 24.06
CA ILE A 369 -7.69 -6.40 22.84
C ILE A 369 -9.08 -6.92 23.16
N ASP A 370 -10.11 -6.37 22.52
CA ASP A 370 -11.46 -6.93 22.52
C ASP A 370 -11.60 -8.02 21.44
N TYR A 371 -11.85 -9.24 21.88
CA TYR A 371 -12.11 -10.41 21.04
C TYR A 371 -13.61 -10.67 20.77
N GLY A 372 -14.50 -9.72 21.10
CA GLY A 372 -15.93 -9.78 20.76
C GLY A 372 -16.71 -10.84 21.55
N GLY A 373 -16.38 -11.02 22.82
CA GLY A 373 -17.04 -11.99 23.71
C GLY A 373 -18.38 -11.48 24.24
N GLY A 374 -19.49 -12.00 23.71
CA GLY A 374 -20.83 -11.72 24.24
C GLY A 374 -20.99 -12.22 25.68
N GLY A 375 -21.70 -11.45 26.53
CA GLY A 375 -21.82 -11.73 27.96
C GLY A 375 -22.49 -13.08 28.26
N GLY A 376 -21.72 -14.03 28.81
CA GLY A 376 -22.16 -15.39 29.09
C GLY A 376 -21.95 -15.81 30.54
N GLY A 377 -22.96 -15.58 31.39
CA GLY A 377 -23.17 -16.28 32.68
C GLY A 377 -22.22 -15.92 33.82
N ASP A 378 -20.94 -16.27 33.70
CA ASP A 378 -19.98 -16.27 34.80
C ASP A 378 -19.24 -14.93 34.91
N GLY A 379 -19.44 -14.24 36.03
CA GLY A 379 -18.97 -12.88 36.28
C GLY A 379 -17.47 -12.74 36.57
N ASN A 380 -16.59 -13.37 35.78
CA ASN A 380 -15.14 -13.33 36.00
C ASN A 380 -14.38 -13.12 34.67
N GLY A 381 -14.15 -11.86 34.31
CA GLY A 381 -13.34 -11.44 33.17
C GLY A 381 -14.14 -11.11 31.91
N SER A 382 -14.20 -9.82 31.58
CA SER A 382 -14.35 -9.40 30.18
C SER A 382 -13.19 -9.98 29.36
N GLY A 383 -13.45 -10.39 28.11
CA GLY A 383 -12.48 -11.06 27.23
C GLY A 383 -11.34 -10.18 26.69
N MET A 384 -10.84 -9.27 27.53
CA MET A 384 -9.82 -8.27 27.24
C MET A 384 -8.47 -8.77 27.75
N LEU A 385 -7.54 -9.01 26.82
CA LEU A 385 -6.15 -9.34 27.17
C LEU A 385 -5.29 -8.07 27.05
N PRO A 386 -4.70 -7.57 28.15
CA PRO A 386 -3.80 -6.42 28.09
C PRO A 386 -2.51 -6.81 27.36
N GLN A 387 -2.10 -5.97 26.42
CA GLN A 387 -0.87 -6.05 25.65
C GLN A 387 -0.03 -4.80 25.91
N ARG A 388 1.28 -4.90 25.63
CA ARG A 388 2.19 -3.76 25.70
C ARG A 388 3.25 -3.87 24.61
N GLY A 389 3.56 -2.76 23.98
CA GLY A 389 4.57 -2.66 22.93
C GLY A 389 4.65 -1.23 22.38
N SER A 390 5.25 -1.05 21.21
CA SER A 390 5.30 0.26 20.55
C SER A 390 4.02 0.61 19.78
N VAL A 391 3.91 1.84 19.29
CA VAL A 391 2.84 2.26 18.37
C VAL A 391 2.91 1.47 17.05
N LEU A 392 4.11 1.02 16.64
CA LEU A 392 4.29 0.11 15.50
C LEU A 392 3.65 -1.25 15.76
N ALA A 393 3.85 -1.82 16.96
CA ALA A 393 3.19 -3.06 17.36
C ALA A 393 1.65 -2.92 17.41
N LEU A 394 1.15 -1.77 17.87
CA LEU A 394 -0.28 -1.47 17.86
C LEU A 394 -0.85 -1.33 16.43
N TRP A 395 -0.11 -0.67 15.52
CA TRP A 395 -0.45 -0.60 14.09
C TRP A 395 -0.48 -1.99 13.44
N LEU A 396 0.47 -2.87 13.76
CA LEU A 396 0.51 -4.25 13.27
C LEU A 396 -0.72 -5.05 13.72
N TRP A 397 -1.17 -4.88 14.98
CA TRP A 397 -2.44 -5.46 15.44
C TRP A 397 -3.65 -4.90 14.66
N SER A 398 -3.69 -3.60 14.38
CA SER A 398 -4.79 -2.99 13.61
C SER A 398 -4.82 -3.49 12.15
N ALA A 399 -3.66 -3.62 11.50
CA ALA A 399 -3.55 -4.19 10.16
C ALA A 399 -3.98 -5.68 10.13
N ARG A 400 -3.57 -6.47 11.13
CA ARG A 400 -3.99 -7.88 11.26
C ARG A 400 -5.49 -8.02 11.48
N ALA A 401 -6.12 -7.13 12.26
CA ALA A 401 -7.56 -7.16 12.51
C ALA A 401 -8.39 -7.02 11.21
N LEU A 402 -7.89 -6.24 10.23
CA LEU A 402 -8.49 -6.03 8.91
C LEU A 402 -8.22 -7.18 7.91
N LEU A 403 -7.10 -7.89 8.07
CA LEU A 403 -6.64 -8.98 7.17
C LEU A 403 -7.02 -10.39 7.64
N ARG A 404 -7.50 -10.56 8.88
CA ARG A 404 -7.81 -11.87 9.47
C ARG A 404 -8.70 -12.73 8.56
N ASP A 405 -8.51 -14.04 8.60
CA ASP A 405 -9.22 -15.00 7.73
C ASP A 405 -10.74 -14.98 7.93
N SER A 406 -11.21 -14.56 9.11
CA SER A 406 -12.62 -14.36 9.47
C SER A 406 -13.13 -12.91 9.33
N HIS A 407 -12.47 -12.07 8.51
CA HIS A 407 -12.94 -10.71 8.24
C HIS A 407 -14.03 -10.73 7.15
N PRO A 408 -15.25 -10.19 7.39
CA PRO A 408 -16.35 -10.25 6.41
C PRO A 408 -16.02 -9.54 5.08
N ARG A 409 -15.09 -8.58 5.12
CA ARG A 409 -14.58 -7.83 3.95
C ARG A 409 -13.11 -8.11 3.63
N ARG A 410 -12.55 -9.26 4.06
CA ARG A 410 -11.11 -9.60 3.92
C ARG A 410 -10.57 -9.32 2.52
N ALA A 411 -11.29 -9.78 1.48
CA ALA A 411 -10.87 -9.63 0.09
C ALA A 411 -10.74 -8.15 -0.35
N PHE A 412 -11.66 -7.28 0.06
CA PHE A 412 -11.58 -5.85 -0.26
C PHE A 412 -10.49 -5.14 0.55
N ASN A 413 -10.31 -5.49 1.83
CA ASN A 413 -9.21 -4.96 2.65
C ASN A 413 -7.84 -5.36 2.08
N HIS A 414 -7.68 -6.65 1.71
CA HIS A 414 -6.50 -7.18 1.02
C HIS A 414 -6.23 -6.46 -0.30
N TYR A 415 -7.26 -6.31 -1.14
CA TYR A 415 -7.20 -5.56 -2.39
C TYR A 415 -6.71 -4.11 -2.19
N GLN A 416 -7.32 -3.37 -1.26
CA GLN A 416 -6.96 -1.98 -0.96
C GLN A 416 -5.51 -1.83 -0.46
N MET A 417 -5.05 -2.76 0.39
CA MET A 417 -3.66 -2.78 0.85
C MET A 417 -2.67 -3.11 -0.28
N ASN A 418 -3.02 -4.02 -1.19
CA ASN A 418 -2.19 -4.34 -2.36
C ASN A 418 -2.13 -3.18 -3.36
N ARG A 419 -3.26 -2.50 -3.62
CA ARG A 419 -3.34 -1.33 -4.51
C ARG A 419 -2.45 -0.16 -4.06
N ALA A 420 -2.19 -0.06 -2.75
CA ALA A 420 -1.24 0.90 -2.17
C ALA A 420 0.18 0.33 -1.95
N ALA A 421 0.48 -0.86 -2.50
CA ALA A 421 1.74 -1.58 -2.31
C ALA A 421 2.17 -1.70 -0.82
N LEU A 422 1.22 -2.02 0.07
CA LEU A 422 1.48 -2.01 1.51
C LEU A 422 2.55 -3.05 1.92
N LEU A 423 2.63 -4.19 1.23
CA LEU A 423 3.69 -5.18 1.45
C LEU A 423 5.08 -4.59 1.22
N HIS A 424 5.29 -3.92 0.08
CA HIS A 424 6.55 -3.25 -0.23
C HIS A 424 6.92 -2.21 0.84
N HIS A 425 5.99 -1.34 1.22
CA HIS A 425 6.21 -0.32 2.26
C HIS A 425 6.48 -0.94 3.64
N LEU A 426 5.86 -2.06 3.98
CA LEU A 426 6.06 -2.77 5.25
C LEU A 426 7.45 -3.43 5.30
N LEU A 427 7.85 -4.12 4.23
CA LEU A 427 9.17 -4.73 4.11
C LEU A 427 10.28 -3.66 4.03
N LEU A 428 10.02 -2.50 3.43
CA LEU A 428 10.94 -1.35 3.43
C LEU A 428 11.08 -0.73 4.82
N ALA A 429 9.98 -0.48 5.53
CA ALA A 429 10.02 0.02 6.91
C ALA A 429 10.76 -0.96 7.83
N CYS A 430 10.52 -2.27 7.67
CA CYS A 430 11.28 -3.32 8.33
C CYS A 430 12.77 -3.24 7.98
N LYS A 431 13.14 -3.22 6.69
CA LYS A 431 14.54 -3.11 6.22
C LYS A 431 15.27 -1.92 6.85
N GLU A 432 14.67 -0.74 6.85
CA GLU A 432 15.27 0.45 7.46
C GLU A 432 15.40 0.32 8.99
N ARG A 433 14.34 -0.16 9.67
CA ARG A 433 14.35 -0.42 11.10
C ARG A 433 15.45 -1.40 11.50
N PHE A 434 15.64 -2.44 10.71
CA PHE A 434 16.43 -3.61 11.06
C PHE A 434 17.92 -3.49 10.68
N LEU A 435 18.25 -2.81 9.57
CA LEU A 435 19.63 -2.65 9.10
C LEU A 435 20.19 -1.24 9.33
N ASN A 436 19.33 -0.22 9.29
CA ASN A 436 19.73 1.20 9.25
C ASN A 436 19.36 1.96 10.55
N SER A 437 19.21 1.27 11.68
CA SER A 437 18.84 1.90 12.96
C SER A 437 19.41 1.20 14.20
N ASP A 438 19.27 1.84 15.36
CA ASP A 438 19.59 1.32 16.69
C ASP A 438 18.40 0.67 17.42
N CYS A 439 17.27 0.48 16.74
CA CYS A 439 16.14 -0.26 17.30
C CYS A 439 16.52 -1.74 17.55
N GLY A 440 16.23 -2.23 18.76
CA GLY A 440 16.35 -3.66 19.09
C GLY A 440 15.38 -4.54 18.29
N PRO A 441 15.47 -5.89 18.41
CA PRO A 441 14.52 -6.80 17.79
C PRO A 441 13.08 -6.48 18.20
N LEU A 442 12.11 -6.81 17.35
CA LEU A 442 10.70 -6.79 17.75
C LEU A 442 10.47 -7.80 18.88
N ASP A 443 9.54 -7.51 19.78
CA ASP A 443 9.09 -8.49 20.75
C ASP A 443 8.40 -9.69 20.05
N PRO A 444 8.22 -10.85 20.72
CA PRO A 444 7.64 -12.04 20.09
C PRO A 444 6.20 -11.84 19.58
N ILE A 445 5.43 -10.94 20.20
CA ILE A 445 4.03 -10.69 19.85
C ILE A 445 3.97 -9.76 18.63
N ALA A 446 4.72 -8.66 18.60
CA ALA A 446 4.87 -7.83 17.40
C ALA A 446 5.47 -8.62 16.23
N SER A 447 6.45 -9.49 16.49
CA SER A 447 7.03 -10.40 15.50
C SER A 447 5.98 -11.32 14.88
N ASN A 448 5.15 -11.97 15.70
CA ASN A 448 4.06 -12.81 15.22
C ASN A 448 3.01 -12.02 14.42
N ASN A 449 2.64 -10.82 14.89
CA ASN A 449 1.70 -9.96 14.15
C ASN A 449 2.28 -9.47 12.81
N LEU A 450 3.60 -9.24 12.70
CA LEU A 450 4.26 -8.94 11.43
C LEU A 450 4.15 -10.09 10.43
N VAL A 451 4.43 -11.33 10.87
CA VAL A 451 4.28 -12.54 10.04
C VAL A 451 2.83 -12.71 9.58
N GLU A 452 1.87 -12.49 10.48
CA GLU A 452 0.42 -12.59 10.18
C GLU A 452 -0.08 -11.48 9.22
N VAL A 453 0.42 -10.25 9.33
CA VAL A 453 0.13 -9.18 8.36
C VAL A 453 0.72 -9.52 6.99
N VAL A 454 1.98 -9.97 6.93
CA VAL A 454 2.62 -10.36 5.66
C VAL A 454 1.91 -11.56 5.03
N ARG A 455 1.49 -12.56 5.83
CA ARG A 455 0.64 -13.69 5.40
C ARG A 455 -0.67 -13.20 4.77
N GLY A 456 -1.33 -12.24 5.43
CA GLY A 456 -2.55 -11.61 4.91
C GLY A 456 -2.32 -10.87 3.60
N LEU A 457 -1.22 -10.13 3.46
CA LEU A 457 -0.88 -9.35 2.26
C LEU A 457 -0.44 -10.22 1.07
N ILE A 458 0.30 -11.29 1.30
CA ILE A 458 0.67 -12.26 0.25
C ILE A 458 -0.58 -12.86 -0.39
N GLY A 459 -1.55 -13.27 0.44
CA GLY A 459 -2.83 -13.79 -0.01
C GLY A 459 -2.78 -15.23 -0.54
N THR A 460 -3.94 -15.73 -0.97
CA THR A 460 -4.14 -17.13 -1.41
C THR A 460 -5.12 -17.15 -2.60
N PRO A 461 -4.69 -17.52 -3.82
CA PRO A 461 -3.31 -17.83 -4.21
C PRO A 461 -2.35 -16.62 -4.05
N PRO A 462 -1.06 -16.87 -3.77
CA PRO A 462 -0.06 -15.82 -3.73
C PRO A 462 0.32 -15.38 -5.15
N ALA A 463 0.51 -14.08 -5.39
CA ALA A 463 1.04 -13.61 -6.67
C ALA A 463 2.57 -13.62 -6.65
N LEU A 464 3.20 -14.09 -7.74
CA LEU A 464 4.65 -14.26 -7.85
C LEU A 464 5.46 -13.00 -7.47
N GLU A 465 4.98 -11.80 -7.82
CA GLU A 465 5.61 -10.53 -7.44
C GLU A 465 5.71 -10.37 -5.90
N ARG A 466 4.65 -10.71 -5.16
CA ARG A 466 4.64 -10.61 -3.68
C ARG A 466 5.51 -11.68 -3.04
N VAL A 467 5.66 -12.84 -3.68
CA VAL A 467 6.63 -13.88 -3.27
C VAL A 467 8.06 -13.38 -3.49
N ALA A 468 8.36 -12.80 -4.66
CA ALA A 468 9.67 -12.23 -4.95
C ALA A 468 10.05 -11.10 -3.98
N GLN A 469 9.13 -10.17 -3.68
CA GLN A 469 9.36 -9.12 -2.68
C GLN A 469 9.70 -9.68 -1.29
N LEU A 470 9.09 -10.81 -0.89
CA LEU A 470 9.45 -11.48 0.37
C LEU A 470 10.82 -12.19 0.28
N CYS A 471 11.12 -12.86 -0.84
CA CYS A 471 12.45 -13.46 -1.09
C CYS A 471 13.57 -12.42 -1.00
N ASP A 472 13.45 -11.30 -1.72
CA ASP A 472 14.45 -10.23 -1.75
C ASP A 472 14.66 -9.61 -0.37
N PHE A 473 13.58 -9.41 0.40
CA PHE A 473 13.66 -8.95 1.77
C PHE A 473 14.39 -9.96 2.68
N LEU A 474 14.04 -11.24 2.60
CA LEU A 474 14.65 -12.27 3.44
C LEU A 474 16.13 -12.46 3.10
N LEU A 475 16.50 -12.55 1.82
CA LEU A 475 17.89 -12.62 1.35
C LEU A 475 18.72 -11.45 1.89
N LEU A 476 18.18 -10.24 1.90
CA LEU A 476 18.83 -9.05 2.45
C LEU A 476 18.97 -9.07 3.98
N MET A 477 18.08 -9.76 4.69
CA MET A 477 18.09 -9.86 6.16
C MET A 477 19.00 -10.98 6.70
N HIS A 478 19.56 -11.85 5.86
CA HIS A 478 20.47 -12.91 6.29
C HIS A 478 21.90 -12.41 6.60
N GLN A 479 22.64 -13.18 7.41
CA GLN A 479 24.08 -12.97 7.52
C GLN A 479 24.72 -13.30 6.16
N ALA A 480 25.67 -12.47 5.70
CA ALA A 480 26.46 -12.81 4.52
C ALA A 480 27.29 -14.10 4.70
N SER A 481 27.59 -14.50 5.94
CA SER A 481 28.23 -15.79 6.26
C SER A 481 27.33 -16.99 5.95
N ASP A 482 26.02 -16.83 6.10
CA ASP A 482 25.05 -17.93 6.07
C ASP A 482 24.50 -18.15 4.65
N THR A 483 24.70 -17.17 3.75
CA THR A 483 24.43 -17.28 2.32
C THR A 483 25.52 -18.03 1.54
N PHE A 484 26.64 -18.40 2.16
CA PHE A 484 27.68 -19.21 1.49
C PHE A 484 27.25 -20.67 1.35
N VAL A 485 27.03 -21.11 0.11
CA VAL A 485 26.80 -22.51 -0.24
C VAL A 485 28.07 -23.33 0.02
N THR A 486 28.17 -23.92 1.21
CA THR A 486 29.25 -24.87 1.51
C THR A 486 28.93 -26.25 0.94
N HIS A 487 29.94 -27.06 0.63
CA HIS A 487 29.75 -28.45 0.17
C HIS A 487 29.15 -29.40 1.23
N SER A 488 28.84 -28.92 2.45
CA SER A 488 28.20 -29.72 3.51
C SER A 488 26.69 -29.61 3.44
N ARG A 489 25.98 -30.72 3.17
CA ARG A 489 24.51 -30.78 3.17
C ARG A 489 23.89 -30.30 4.48
N ALA A 490 24.57 -30.47 5.62
CA ALA A 490 24.09 -29.99 6.92
C ALA A 490 24.08 -28.46 7.06
N ASN A 491 24.78 -27.74 6.19
CA ASN A 491 24.84 -26.28 6.17
C ASN A 491 23.94 -25.68 5.08
N PHE A 492 23.18 -26.48 4.33
CA PHE A 492 22.29 -25.96 3.30
C PHE A 492 21.09 -25.29 3.94
N TYR A 493 21.13 -23.95 3.93
CA TYR A 493 20.15 -23.06 4.54
C TYR A 493 18.67 -23.40 4.24
N PHE A 494 18.40 -23.92 3.05
CA PHE A 494 17.05 -24.26 2.58
C PHE A 494 16.51 -25.63 3.09
N LEU A 495 17.29 -26.44 3.79
CA LEU A 495 16.89 -27.76 4.31
C LEU A 495 16.32 -27.68 5.74
N LEU A 496 15.19 -26.99 5.90
CA LEU A 496 14.42 -26.97 7.15
C LEU A 496 13.71 -28.32 7.41
N THR A 497 14.46 -29.36 7.80
CA THR A 497 13.91 -30.59 8.37
C THR A 497 13.88 -30.50 9.90
N SER A 498 13.02 -31.28 10.56
CA SER A 498 12.96 -31.37 12.03
C SER A 498 14.20 -32.01 12.68
N GLU A 499 15.23 -32.33 11.89
CA GLU A 499 16.47 -32.98 12.30
C GLU A 499 17.69 -32.03 12.22
N THR A 500 17.56 -30.81 11.67
CA THR A 500 18.64 -29.81 11.66
C THR A 500 18.81 -29.18 13.04
N GLN A 501 19.51 -29.89 13.92
CA GLN A 501 19.78 -29.50 15.29
C GLN A 501 20.88 -28.42 15.38
N GLU A 502 20.55 -27.30 16.04
CA GLU A 502 21.47 -26.30 16.62
C GLU A 502 22.72 -25.91 15.80
N MET A 503 22.57 -24.98 14.86
CA MET A 503 23.73 -24.36 14.20
C MET A 503 24.46 -23.33 15.10
N SER A 504 25.79 -23.49 15.19
CA SER A 504 26.78 -22.49 15.65
C SER A 504 27.04 -22.32 17.17
N GLU A 505 27.69 -23.32 17.78
CA GLU A 505 28.51 -23.15 19.01
C GLU A 505 29.87 -22.43 18.77
N PHE A 506 30.12 -21.87 17.57
CA PHE A 506 31.46 -21.40 17.16
C PHE A 506 32.00 -20.18 17.96
N GLY A 507 31.20 -19.60 18.85
CA GLY A 507 31.58 -18.44 19.69
C GLY A 507 32.08 -18.77 21.11
N SER A 508 31.95 -20.01 21.60
CA SER A 508 32.14 -20.31 23.04
C SER A 508 33.61 -20.40 23.50
N SER A 509 34.54 -20.74 22.60
CA SER A 509 35.93 -21.11 22.92
C SER A 509 36.88 -19.93 23.20
N ALA A 510 36.42 -18.90 23.92
CA ALA A 510 37.18 -17.65 24.18
C ALA A 510 37.33 -17.26 25.67
N ARG A 511 37.13 -18.18 26.63
CA ARG A 511 37.33 -17.90 28.07
C ARG A 511 38.57 -18.57 28.68
N ARG A 512 39.66 -17.79 28.71
CA ARG A 512 40.86 -17.85 29.59
C ARG A 512 41.06 -19.13 30.42
N ARG A 513 41.99 -19.97 29.97
CA ARG A 513 42.52 -21.11 30.73
C ARG A 513 43.36 -20.64 31.93
N ALA A 514 42.77 -20.60 33.13
CA ALA A 514 43.48 -20.32 34.38
C ALA A 514 44.07 -21.60 35.00
N SER A 515 45.29 -21.53 35.54
CA SER A 515 46.01 -22.69 36.09
C SER A 515 45.53 -23.08 37.49
N ARG A 516 45.25 -24.38 37.73
CA ARG A 516 45.44 -25.02 39.05
C ARG A 516 45.49 -26.57 39.05
N ARG A 517 46.72 -27.07 38.84
CA ARG A 517 47.37 -28.22 39.50
C ARG A 517 46.52 -29.18 40.39
N SER A 518 46.31 -30.39 39.88
CA SER A 518 46.33 -31.71 40.56
C SER A 518 45.63 -31.92 41.93
N ARG A 519 44.67 -32.87 41.94
CA ARG A 519 44.80 -34.14 42.69
C ARG A 519 43.80 -35.21 42.22
N ARG A 520 44.24 -36.47 42.15
CA ARG A 520 43.40 -37.68 42.08
C ARG A 520 43.71 -38.58 43.28
N ARG A 521 42.68 -39.29 43.75
CA ARG A 521 42.71 -40.52 44.57
C ARG A 521 41.46 -41.29 44.10
N ALA A 522 41.46 -42.56 43.65
CA ALA A 522 42.06 -43.77 44.20
C ALA A 522 41.43 -44.13 45.57
N GLU A 523 41.31 -45.40 45.96
CA GLU A 523 41.57 -46.70 45.29
C GLU A 523 40.20 -47.38 44.94
N GLU A 524 39.93 -48.57 44.36
CA GLU A 524 40.59 -49.78 43.77
C GLU A 524 39.58 -50.36 42.68
N ARG A 525 39.69 -51.37 41.76
CA ARG A 525 40.41 -52.67 41.52
C ARG A 525 39.90 -53.84 42.41
N PRO A 526 40.10 -55.18 42.12
CA PRO A 526 40.87 -55.79 41.00
C PRO A 526 40.39 -57.14 40.35
N SER A 527 40.95 -57.45 39.16
CA SER A 527 41.39 -58.81 38.68
C SER A 527 40.34 -59.92 38.38
N ALA A 528 40.63 -61.00 37.62
CA ALA A 528 41.91 -61.54 37.10
C ALA A 528 41.75 -62.20 35.69
N SER A 529 42.75 -62.15 34.80
CA SER A 529 43.64 -63.26 34.33
C SER A 529 43.03 -64.31 33.37
N SER A 530 43.69 -64.83 32.31
CA SER A 530 45.04 -64.58 31.74
C SER A 530 45.29 -65.39 30.45
N THR A 531 46.25 -64.95 29.60
CA THR A 531 47.11 -65.77 28.66
C THR A 531 46.43 -66.58 27.52
N SER A 532 47.05 -66.83 26.35
CA SER A 532 48.36 -66.43 25.74
C SER A 532 48.32 -66.63 24.20
N ALA A 533 49.40 -66.26 23.48
CA ALA A 533 49.71 -66.68 22.10
C ALA A 533 50.11 -68.18 22.04
N GLU A 534 50.41 -68.85 20.91
CA GLU A 534 50.47 -68.52 19.46
C GLU A 534 49.39 -69.37 18.69
N ASP A 535 49.24 -69.53 17.36
CA ASP A 535 50.19 -69.61 16.23
C ASP A 535 49.48 -69.44 14.85
N ALA A 536 50.19 -69.62 13.73
CA ALA A 536 49.78 -69.29 12.35
C ALA A 536 48.87 -70.30 11.61
N ASP A 537 48.11 -69.82 10.61
CA ASP A 537 48.20 -70.29 9.20
C ASP A 537 47.65 -69.24 8.19
N ALA A 538 47.61 -69.55 6.89
CA ALA A 538 47.82 -68.59 5.81
C ALA A 538 46.61 -68.11 4.96
N ARG A 539 46.87 -66.99 4.23
CA ARG A 539 46.36 -66.55 2.90
C ARG A 539 45.18 -65.56 2.76
N ASP A 540 45.59 -64.33 2.43
CA ASP A 540 45.28 -63.58 1.18
C ASP A 540 44.20 -62.46 1.20
N SER A 541 44.39 -61.48 0.31
CA SER A 541 43.79 -60.12 0.24
C SER A 541 44.14 -59.21 1.45
N ASP A 542 44.41 -57.90 1.32
CA ASP A 542 44.06 -56.98 0.22
C ASP A 542 45.09 -55.82 0.02
N ARG A 543 44.91 -54.96 -1.00
CA ARG A 543 45.78 -53.81 -1.32
C ARG A 543 45.06 -52.44 -1.16
N MET A 544 45.39 -51.62 -0.16
CA MET A 544 45.15 -50.16 -0.23
C MET A 544 45.85 -49.32 0.88
N ASP A 545 47.17 -49.07 0.82
CA ASP A 545 47.81 -48.10 1.76
C ASP A 545 49.05 -47.37 1.19
N SER A 546 48.84 -46.44 0.26
CA SER A 546 49.90 -45.62 -0.35
C SER A 546 49.64 -44.09 -0.33
N SER A 547 48.49 -43.66 0.21
CA SER A 547 48.05 -42.26 0.19
C SER A 547 48.57 -41.45 1.40
N VAL A 548 48.66 -42.09 2.57
CA VAL A 548 48.92 -41.41 3.86
C VAL A 548 50.39 -41.06 4.06
N GLU A 549 51.32 -41.74 3.39
CA GLU A 549 52.76 -41.46 3.49
C GLU A 549 53.16 -40.23 2.65
N SER A 550 52.60 -40.13 1.44
CA SER A 550 52.85 -39.06 0.47
C SER A 550 52.51 -37.66 1.01
N THR A 551 51.42 -37.54 1.76
CA THR A 551 50.98 -36.25 2.35
C THR A 551 51.83 -35.78 3.53
N LYS A 552 52.52 -36.70 4.24
CA LYS A 552 53.48 -36.34 5.30
C LYS A 552 54.78 -35.79 4.70
N GLN A 553 55.30 -36.44 3.65
CA GLN A 553 56.53 -36.00 2.97
C GLN A 553 56.38 -34.60 2.36
N LEU A 554 55.25 -34.32 1.70
CA LEU A 554 54.97 -33.01 1.10
C LEU A 554 54.96 -31.87 2.14
N LYS A 555 54.38 -32.10 3.32
CA LYS A 555 54.42 -31.13 4.45
C LYS A 555 55.82 -30.95 5.04
N GLY A 556 56.73 -31.91 4.90
CA GLY A 556 58.13 -31.76 5.27
C GLY A 556 58.86 -30.76 4.36
N ILE A 557 58.70 -30.92 3.05
CA ILE A 557 59.37 -30.10 2.02
C ILE A 557 58.93 -28.64 2.09
N ILE A 558 57.62 -28.38 2.20
CA ILE A 558 57.05 -27.01 2.28
C ILE A 558 57.63 -26.25 3.50
N ASN A 559 57.71 -26.89 4.66
CA ASN A 559 58.27 -26.28 5.87
C ASN A 559 59.79 -26.02 5.78
N MET A 560 60.51 -26.71 4.89
CA MET A 560 61.92 -26.48 4.63
C MET A 560 62.12 -25.20 3.80
N HIS A 561 61.42 -25.07 2.67
CA HIS A 561 61.49 -23.90 1.79
C HIS A 561 61.12 -22.58 2.52
N ILE A 562 60.06 -22.59 3.35
CA ILE A 562 59.64 -21.43 4.15
C ILE A 562 60.73 -20.99 5.14
N LYS A 563 61.59 -21.92 5.59
CA LYS A 563 62.67 -21.66 6.54
C LYS A 563 63.93 -21.10 5.88
N GLU A 564 64.13 -21.36 4.59
CA GLU A 564 65.25 -20.84 3.81
C GLU A 564 64.97 -19.44 3.26
N GLY A 565 63.76 -19.19 2.72
CA GLY A 565 63.38 -17.87 2.20
C GLY A 565 63.48 -16.72 3.21
N ARG A 566 63.33 -17.01 4.51
CA ARG A 566 63.47 -16.00 5.59
C ARG A 566 64.90 -15.56 5.92
N LYS A 567 65.93 -16.07 5.24
CA LYS A 567 67.33 -15.68 5.50
C LYS A 567 67.90 -14.59 4.59
N HIS A 568 67.24 -14.23 3.48
CA HIS A 568 67.95 -13.56 2.38
C HIS A 568 67.71 -12.06 2.16
N ASN A 569 66.69 -11.45 2.80
CA ASN A 569 66.35 -10.03 2.61
C ASN A 569 66.63 -9.19 3.87
N LEU A 570 67.88 -8.77 4.04
CA LEU A 570 68.29 -7.67 4.92
C LEU A 570 69.45 -6.89 4.26
N SER A 571 69.41 -5.56 4.40
CA SER A 571 70.37 -4.58 3.85
C SER A 571 70.37 -4.41 2.31
N SER A 572 69.99 -3.23 1.80
CA SER A 572 70.94 -2.15 1.45
C SER A 572 70.25 -0.89 0.87
N THR A 573 70.73 0.29 1.30
CA THR A 573 71.04 1.53 0.51
C THR A 573 70.34 1.88 -0.82
N SER A 574 70.20 3.15 -1.26
CA SER A 574 70.26 4.52 -0.70
C SER A 574 70.09 5.53 -1.88
N GLU A 575 70.07 6.85 -1.61
CA GLU A 575 70.15 7.95 -2.62
C GLU A 575 68.92 8.07 -3.56
N ASN A 576 68.59 9.20 -4.21
CA ASN A 576 68.79 10.64 -3.93
C ASN A 576 67.72 11.42 -4.77
N SER A 577 67.57 12.75 -4.55
CA SER A 577 67.11 13.83 -5.49
C SER A 577 66.08 13.51 -6.62
N ASP A 578 65.10 14.37 -6.94
CA ASP A 578 65.28 15.81 -7.16
C ASP A 578 63.96 16.63 -7.19
N THR A 579 64.02 17.91 -7.59
CA THR A 579 62.96 18.93 -7.40
C THR A 579 62.35 19.52 -8.68
N THR A 580 61.03 19.78 -8.65
CA THR A 580 60.27 20.82 -9.40
C THR A 580 58.97 21.10 -8.63
N THR A 581 58.51 22.29 -8.20
CA THR A 581 58.27 23.60 -8.87
C THR A 581 57.19 23.56 -9.96
N GLU A 582 56.09 24.33 -9.95
CA GLU A 582 55.62 25.46 -9.10
C GLU A 582 54.22 25.15 -8.47
N ALA A 583 53.30 26.02 -8.00
CA ALA A 583 53.11 27.49 -8.09
C ALA A 583 52.16 28.10 -7.03
N VAL A 584 52.03 29.45 -7.11
CA VAL A 584 50.93 30.38 -6.74
C VAL A 584 49.59 29.74 -6.28
N GLY A 585 48.87 30.20 -5.22
CA GLY A 585 48.91 31.42 -4.37
C GLY A 585 47.45 31.92 -4.15
N ALA A 586 46.97 32.52 -3.04
CA ALA A 586 47.57 33.24 -1.90
C ALA A 586 46.82 32.87 -0.56
N GLY A 587 47.21 33.33 0.64
CA GLY A 587 46.91 34.66 1.23
C GLY A 587 45.41 34.84 1.53
N VAL A 588 44.90 35.05 2.76
CA VAL A 588 45.37 35.89 3.90
C VAL A 588 45.07 35.21 5.25
N ALA A 589 45.75 35.60 6.34
CA ALA A 589 45.57 35.07 7.70
C ALA A 589 45.11 36.13 8.73
N ALA A 590 44.50 35.72 9.86
CA ALA A 590 44.63 36.40 11.17
C ALA A 590 43.99 35.63 12.36
N ALA A 591 44.55 35.88 13.55
CA ALA A 591 43.99 35.70 14.91
C ALA A 591 43.75 34.26 15.46
N ALA A 592 44.12 34.07 16.74
CA ALA A 592 43.95 32.82 17.48
C ALA A 592 43.65 33.06 18.98
N VAL A 593 42.56 32.46 19.46
CA VAL A 593 42.19 32.17 20.87
C VAL A 593 41.24 30.96 20.77
N GLY A 594 41.23 29.92 21.62
CA GLY A 594 42.04 29.66 22.81
C GLY A 594 41.16 29.19 23.98
N GLY A 595 40.71 27.93 23.97
CA GLY A 595 39.95 27.34 25.09
C GLY A 595 39.17 26.06 24.78
N GLU A 596 39.68 24.94 25.31
CA GLU A 596 39.00 23.67 25.67
C GLU A 596 38.19 22.87 24.62
N ALA A 597 38.11 21.55 24.80
CA ALA A 597 37.57 20.62 23.80
C ALA A 597 37.07 19.30 24.41
N GLU A 598 35.88 18.83 23.98
CA GLU A 598 35.58 17.43 23.65
C GLU A 598 34.22 17.34 22.89
N PRO A 599 33.85 16.21 22.24
CA PRO A 599 33.99 16.16 20.79
C PRO A 599 32.68 16.29 20.00
N ARG A 600 32.81 16.67 18.72
CA ARG A 600 31.73 16.61 17.72
C ARG A 600 32.11 15.68 16.56
N ALA A 601 31.10 15.34 15.76
CA ALA A 601 31.10 14.39 14.65
C ALA A 601 32.44 14.21 13.89
N ALA A 602 32.79 12.96 13.60
CA ALA A 602 33.84 12.64 12.64
C ALA A 602 33.30 12.81 11.21
N ASP A 603 33.92 13.69 10.43
CA ASP A 603 33.63 13.85 9.01
C ASP A 603 34.13 12.66 8.17
N LEU A 604 33.49 12.45 7.02
CA LEU A 604 33.82 11.40 6.06
C LEU A 604 34.96 11.86 5.13
N THR A 605 36.21 11.55 5.51
CA THR A 605 37.40 11.82 4.67
C THR A 605 38.29 10.58 4.53
N ASP A 606 37.84 9.60 3.74
CA ASP A 606 38.68 8.53 3.18
C ASP A 606 38.22 8.24 1.75
N TYR A 607 38.99 8.72 0.76
CA TYR A 607 38.87 8.26 -0.63
C TYR A 607 39.84 7.10 -0.83
N ILE A 608 39.33 5.91 -1.11
CA ILE A 608 40.16 4.76 -1.46
C ILE A 608 40.68 4.97 -2.88
N VAL A 609 41.97 5.29 -3.00
CA VAL A 609 42.71 5.14 -4.25
C VAL A 609 42.97 3.64 -4.44
N VAL A 610 42.56 3.10 -5.58
CA VAL A 610 42.88 1.74 -5.99
C VAL A 610 44.03 1.83 -6.99
N ASP A 611 45.17 1.22 -6.67
CA ASP A 611 46.30 1.16 -7.61
C ASP A 611 45.96 0.27 -8.80
N LEU A 612 46.45 0.65 -9.98
CA LEU A 612 46.00 0.05 -11.25
C LEU A 612 46.46 -1.41 -11.39
N ASP A 613 47.52 -1.81 -10.69
CA ASP A 613 48.08 -3.16 -10.73
C ASP A 613 47.20 -4.19 -9.98
N ASP A 614 46.53 -3.80 -8.89
CA ASP A 614 45.61 -4.67 -8.11
C ASP A 614 44.44 -5.20 -8.96
N VAL A 615 44.09 -4.50 -10.05
CA VAL A 615 43.04 -4.89 -10.99
C VAL A 615 43.47 -6.07 -11.89
N THR A 616 44.78 -6.36 -11.98
CA THR A 616 45.35 -7.28 -13.00
C THR A 616 45.70 -8.67 -12.46
N THR A 617 45.94 -8.84 -11.17
CA THR A 617 46.35 -10.13 -10.56
C THR A 617 45.17 -10.90 -9.97
N THR A 618 44.54 -11.76 -10.78
CA THR A 618 43.36 -12.55 -10.40
C THR A 618 43.67 -13.77 -9.49
N THR A 619 44.39 -13.57 -8.39
CA THR A 619 44.58 -14.54 -7.29
C THR A 619 44.73 -13.81 -5.96
N VAL A 620 43.60 -13.42 -5.34
CA VAL A 620 43.59 -12.76 -4.02
C VAL A 620 43.59 -13.81 -2.91
N ASP A 621 44.75 -14.00 -2.26
CA ASP A 621 44.83 -14.69 -0.97
C ASP A 621 44.12 -13.85 0.11
N MET A 622 42.86 -14.17 0.39
CA MET A 622 42.04 -13.44 1.37
C MET A 622 42.55 -13.62 2.80
N TYR A 623 43.25 -12.60 3.32
CA TYR A 623 43.64 -12.51 4.73
C TYR A 623 42.41 -12.38 5.65
N PRO A 624 42.07 -13.37 6.49
CA PRO A 624 40.79 -13.45 7.21
C PRO A 624 40.75 -12.60 8.50
N HIS A 625 41.44 -11.46 8.54
CA HIS A 625 41.50 -10.56 9.70
C HIS A 625 41.06 -9.11 9.41
N GLY A 626 40.95 -8.72 8.14
CA GLY A 626 40.36 -7.43 7.74
C GLY A 626 38.83 -7.43 7.83
N LEU A 627 38.17 -8.23 6.98
CA LEU A 627 36.71 -8.21 6.80
C LEU A 627 35.94 -8.36 8.12
N TYR A 628 36.29 -9.35 8.96
CA TYR A 628 35.58 -9.64 10.22
C TYR A 628 35.48 -8.45 11.20
N ASN A 629 36.40 -7.49 11.15
CA ASN A 629 36.36 -6.30 12.02
C ASN A 629 35.57 -5.14 11.39
N GLN A 630 35.56 -4.99 10.07
CA GLN A 630 34.76 -3.98 9.38
C GLN A 630 33.29 -4.40 9.21
N GLN A 631 33.03 -5.68 8.90
CA GLN A 631 31.67 -6.25 8.91
C GLN A 631 31.01 -6.10 10.29
N ARG A 632 31.77 -6.00 11.38
CA ARG A 632 31.24 -5.72 12.73
C ARG A 632 30.58 -4.34 12.90
N ARG A 633 30.70 -3.43 11.92
CA ARG A 633 29.98 -2.14 11.88
C ARG A 633 28.80 -2.13 10.90
N VAL A 634 28.70 -3.09 9.98
CA VAL A 634 27.53 -3.29 9.13
C VAL A 634 26.65 -4.35 9.80
N ARG A 635 25.48 -3.99 10.33
CA ARG A 635 24.60 -4.92 11.09
C ARG A 635 23.86 -5.96 10.21
N ALA A 636 24.47 -6.38 9.10
CA ALA A 636 24.01 -7.49 8.27
C ALA A 636 24.40 -8.83 8.91
N GLY A 637 23.74 -9.16 10.03
CA GLY A 637 23.99 -10.40 10.74
C GLY A 637 23.00 -10.67 11.88
N ALA A 638 22.19 -11.72 11.72
CA ALA A 638 21.28 -12.23 12.73
C ALA A 638 21.99 -12.58 14.05
N VAL A 639 21.83 -11.72 15.05
CA VAL A 639 21.91 -12.14 16.47
C VAL A 639 20.88 -13.27 16.66
N PRO A 640 21.17 -14.36 17.40
CA PRO A 640 20.16 -15.37 17.69
C PRO A 640 18.97 -14.72 18.44
N GLY A 641 17.80 -14.65 17.81
CA GLY A 641 16.61 -13.97 18.35
C GLY A 641 15.66 -13.28 17.36
N TRP A 642 15.77 -13.51 16.05
CA TRP A 642 14.94 -12.85 15.02
C TRP A 642 13.70 -13.67 14.63
N ALA A 643 12.82 -13.88 15.61
CA ALA A 643 11.59 -14.68 15.46
C ALA A 643 10.66 -14.22 14.31
N ALA A 644 10.66 -12.92 13.99
CA ALA A 644 9.95 -12.39 12.81
C ALA A 644 10.51 -12.95 11.49
N CYS A 645 11.84 -12.97 11.31
CA CYS A 645 12.45 -13.53 10.10
C CYS A 645 12.18 -15.04 10.00
N GLU A 646 12.35 -15.78 11.10
CA GLU A 646 12.05 -17.22 11.16
C GLU A 646 10.60 -17.53 10.76
N GLY A 647 9.62 -16.81 11.30
CA GLY A 647 8.22 -16.96 10.90
C GLY A 647 7.94 -16.56 9.45
N LEU A 648 8.64 -15.54 8.92
CA LEU A 648 8.54 -15.14 7.51
C LEU A 648 9.17 -16.17 6.55
N LEU A 649 10.19 -16.92 6.98
CA LEU A 649 10.81 -18.01 6.21
C LEU A 649 9.91 -19.24 6.16
N LEU A 650 9.30 -19.61 7.29
CA LEU A 650 8.28 -20.65 7.34
C LEU A 650 7.07 -20.28 6.47
N LEU A 651 6.64 -19.01 6.53
CA LEU A 651 5.61 -18.46 5.64
C LEU A 651 6.01 -18.53 4.17
N LEU A 652 7.25 -18.19 3.80
CA LEU A 652 7.72 -18.28 2.41
C LEU A 652 7.68 -19.73 1.90
N ARG A 653 8.19 -20.69 2.68
CA ARG A 653 8.12 -22.13 2.38
C ARG A 653 6.67 -22.58 2.14
N ASP A 654 5.77 -22.23 3.06
CA ASP A 654 4.36 -22.63 2.99
C ASP A 654 3.63 -21.92 1.83
N THR A 655 4.05 -20.71 1.46
CA THR A 655 3.55 -19.95 0.31
C THR A 655 3.96 -20.61 -1.01
N ILE A 656 5.23 -21.01 -1.14
CA ILE A 656 5.75 -21.69 -2.34
C ILE A 656 5.05 -23.04 -2.53
N GLY A 657 4.76 -23.77 -1.45
CA GLY A 657 3.97 -25.02 -1.49
C GLY A 657 2.50 -24.87 -1.89
N VAL A 658 2.01 -23.64 -2.09
CA VAL A 658 0.63 -23.30 -2.51
C VAL A 658 0.61 -22.53 -3.85
N LEU A 659 1.77 -22.30 -4.49
CA LEU A 659 1.82 -21.77 -5.85
C LEU A 659 1.20 -22.76 -6.86
N PRO A 660 0.41 -22.30 -7.85
CA PRO A 660 -0.03 -23.12 -8.98
C PRO A 660 1.16 -23.67 -9.76
N ASP A 661 1.07 -24.92 -10.24
CA ASP A 661 2.16 -25.63 -10.94
C ASP A 661 2.83 -24.81 -12.06
N HIS A 662 2.05 -23.98 -12.78
CA HIS A 662 2.54 -23.15 -13.87
C HIS A 662 3.29 -21.90 -13.40
N GLU A 663 2.91 -21.30 -12.27
CA GLU A 663 3.65 -20.19 -11.65
C GLU A 663 4.89 -20.73 -10.91
N LEU A 664 4.78 -21.90 -10.27
CA LEU A 664 5.90 -22.61 -9.68
C LEU A 664 6.95 -22.97 -10.75
N ALA A 665 6.51 -23.48 -11.91
CA ALA A 665 7.41 -23.75 -13.04
C ALA A 665 8.10 -22.48 -13.56
N GLN A 666 7.41 -21.33 -13.62
CA GLN A 666 8.02 -20.06 -13.99
C GLN A 666 9.02 -19.56 -12.94
N ALA A 667 8.68 -19.66 -11.65
CA ALA A 667 9.56 -19.27 -10.54
C ALA A 667 10.83 -20.12 -10.49
N VAL A 668 10.71 -21.44 -10.71
CA VAL A 668 11.84 -22.38 -10.72
C VAL A 668 12.66 -22.27 -12.01
N ALA A 669 12.05 -22.03 -13.17
CA ALA A 669 12.79 -21.86 -14.44
C ALA A 669 13.56 -20.54 -14.54
N GLY A 670 13.24 -19.55 -13.69
CA GLY A 670 14.06 -18.34 -13.52
C GLY A 670 15.31 -18.55 -12.66
N ALA A 671 15.34 -19.61 -11.85
CA ALA A 671 16.54 -20.04 -11.14
C ALA A 671 17.35 -21.02 -12.00
N VAL A 672 18.69 -20.98 -11.89
CA VAL A 672 19.54 -21.98 -12.55
C VAL A 672 19.26 -23.34 -11.90
N GLN A 673 18.70 -24.27 -12.67
CA GLN A 673 18.46 -25.63 -12.19
C GLN A 673 19.77 -26.26 -11.72
N ALA A 674 19.77 -26.92 -10.56
CA ALA A 674 20.97 -27.57 -10.01
C ALA A 674 21.56 -28.63 -10.96
N GLU A 675 20.71 -29.24 -11.80
CA GLU A 675 21.08 -30.17 -12.88
C GLU A 675 21.91 -29.53 -14.01
N ALA A 676 21.87 -28.19 -14.14
CA ALA A 676 22.68 -27.41 -15.08
C ALA A 676 23.99 -26.86 -14.47
N LEU A 677 24.33 -27.27 -13.24
CA LEU A 677 25.53 -26.88 -12.49
C LEU A 677 26.44 -28.09 -12.17
N VAL A 678 26.35 -29.14 -12.99
CA VAL A 678 27.11 -30.41 -12.90
C VAL A 678 28.23 -30.46 -13.93
#